data_AF-A0A6P0K5K3-F1
#
_entry.id   AF-A0A6P0K5K3-F1
#
_cell.length_a   1.000
_cell.length_b   1.000
_cell.length_c   1.000
_cell.angle_alpha   90.00
_cell.angle_beta   90.00
_cell.angle_gamma   90.00
#
_symmetry.space_group_name_H-M   'P 1'
#
loop_
_entity.id
_entity.type
_entity.pdbx_description
1 polymer ?
#
loop_
_entity_poly.entity_id
_entity_poly.type
_entity_poly.pdbx_seq_one_letter_code
_entity_poly.pdbx_strand_id
1 'polypeptide(L)'
;MFYCKSDAYQYSQPTSISEALLRTSRIYCPLDIDTEFTHLPYDINKPKKTVNRTITVQVGAVGEREGKIYTHPDCADIARHPIATYGFLPVQYLAEKYNCNLSRTNVATQFPVIQFDIYGFFLTAELYRVVQGDYRTDIDELVRSKNPKTGQIQMGRRLIASTIFTGNRHEPWVFVPWVLEIDGHKLQVALSFYDTCAVHGGVNYATFCANSGVELKYKDTFTSEEKADMIESYTNSPKRFDPYALGDLYNRMALIKNMEKFRTIYRSLNIENYFEPPRLTIGATVARMVRSKLLKFLGLYAKDKNQVIEFCRYGTSKHFKGFGKTTAVYNAKVDGGRCRNNRPILSRTNRLIADADIAGCYGNGLKNQDYPLGRPITVDYPLRSDINEYLTLRKFLKRYRKELIPGLWQARVSVPEDYLLKYPQDFLVSWHPPKNPANIPTDTELENIDWFTEDNIGVTKIYSRQIHLALIQEDFLDWLENVCTARQRKELLDKLHIVTAVFYPKSEQCTSVPQFLERLESHKGKNTTKAKIKTGKSKIIKIEQECHAWISVNMGDLLVTILLQERAKYSKKDPLQKPLNTLYKLCINTIYGDMVSPFFDIGNVVVGNNITARARAMAWYMEKGLNGFQTITDGCAFEVNRVIRV
;
A
#
# COMPACT_ATOMS: atom_id res chain seq x y z
N MET A 1 -3.13 -25.75 -23.15
CA MET A 1 -2.51 -24.43 -22.88
C MET A 1 -3.54 -23.29 -22.85
N PHE A 2 -4.71 -23.44 -23.50
CA PHE A 2 -5.73 -22.40 -23.55
C PHE A 2 -6.87 -22.66 -22.56
N TYR A 3 -7.53 -21.59 -22.14
CA TYR A 3 -8.61 -21.64 -21.14
C TYR A 3 -9.77 -20.72 -21.54
N CYS A 4 -11.01 -21.13 -21.25
CA CYS A 4 -12.21 -20.32 -21.54
C CYS A 4 -12.61 -19.37 -20.40
N LYS A 5 -12.15 -19.66 -19.18
CA LYS A 5 -12.56 -18.93 -17.97
C LYS A 5 -11.35 -18.68 -17.07
N SER A 6 -11.23 -17.45 -16.61
CA SER A 6 -10.32 -17.04 -15.56
C SER A 6 -11.10 -16.42 -14.39
N ASP A 7 -10.58 -16.62 -13.18
CA ASP A 7 -10.97 -15.88 -11.98
C ASP A 7 -9.68 -15.45 -11.27
N ALA A 8 -9.29 -14.19 -11.48
CA ALA A 8 -7.93 -13.72 -11.22
C ALA A 8 -6.90 -14.66 -11.88
N TYR A 9 -5.94 -15.19 -11.12
CA TYR A 9 -4.88 -16.10 -11.60
C TYR A 9 -5.28 -17.59 -11.58
N GLN A 10 -6.55 -17.90 -11.35
CA GLN A 10 -7.10 -19.25 -11.49
C GLN A 10 -7.69 -19.44 -12.88
N TYR A 11 -7.48 -20.63 -13.44
CA TYR A 11 -8.03 -21.03 -14.73
C TYR A 11 -8.78 -22.35 -14.58
N SER A 12 -9.80 -22.53 -15.39
CA SER A 12 -10.57 -23.78 -15.47
C SER A 12 -9.75 -24.91 -16.12
N GLN A 13 -10.42 -25.98 -16.55
CA GLN A 13 -9.76 -27.03 -17.33
C GLN A 13 -9.19 -26.48 -18.64
N PRO A 14 -7.99 -26.94 -19.06
CA PRO A 14 -7.42 -26.58 -20.36
C PRO A 14 -8.28 -27.14 -21.50
N THR A 15 -8.26 -26.47 -22.65
CA THR A 15 -9.03 -26.85 -23.85
C THR A 15 -8.24 -26.52 -25.11
N SER A 16 -8.71 -26.98 -26.27
CA SER A 16 -8.21 -26.56 -27.58
C SER A 16 -8.79 -25.20 -28.00
N ILE A 17 -8.15 -24.52 -28.95
CA ILE A 17 -8.66 -23.23 -29.48
C ILE A 17 -10.04 -23.42 -30.13
N SER A 18 -10.18 -24.43 -30.97
CA SER A 18 -11.45 -24.73 -31.65
C SER A 18 -12.59 -24.95 -30.67
N GLU A 19 -12.37 -25.73 -29.61
CA GLU A 19 -13.36 -25.94 -28.55
C GLU A 19 -13.63 -24.67 -27.73
N ALA A 20 -12.60 -23.86 -27.47
CA ALA A 20 -12.75 -22.63 -26.71
C ALA A 20 -13.63 -21.61 -27.45
N LEU A 21 -13.41 -21.45 -28.76
CA LEU A 21 -14.16 -20.51 -29.61
C LEU A 21 -15.64 -20.88 -29.75
N LEU A 22 -16.03 -22.15 -29.55
CA LEU A 22 -17.44 -22.55 -29.47
C LEU A 22 -18.14 -22.04 -28.21
N ARG A 23 -17.38 -21.68 -27.16
CA ARG A 23 -17.91 -21.37 -25.82
C ARG A 23 -17.75 -19.90 -25.43
N THR A 24 -16.76 -19.21 -26.00
CA THR A 24 -16.40 -17.84 -25.59
C THR A 24 -15.72 -17.08 -26.73
N SER A 25 -15.91 -15.77 -26.74
CA SER A 25 -15.18 -14.84 -27.62
C SER A 25 -13.84 -14.39 -27.04
N ARG A 26 -13.44 -14.88 -25.86
CA ARG A 26 -12.15 -14.61 -25.22
C ARG A 26 -11.51 -15.88 -24.70
N ILE A 27 -10.27 -16.13 -25.12
CA ILE A 27 -9.42 -17.24 -24.72
C ILE A 27 -8.26 -16.69 -23.87
N TYR A 28 -7.90 -17.38 -22.80
CA TYR A 28 -6.76 -17.02 -21.95
C TYR A 28 -5.57 -17.94 -22.24
N CYS A 29 -4.39 -17.36 -22.36
CA CYS A 29 -3.09 -18.02 -22.53
C CYS A 29 -2.14 -17.57 -21.40
N PRO A 30 -2.15 -18.25 -20.24
CA PRO A 30 -1.32 -17.87 -19.11
C PRO A 30 0.09 -18.45 -19.20
N LEU A 31 1.09 -17.57 -19.08
CA LEU A 31 2.50 -17.89 -19.24
C LEU A 31 3.33 -17.25 -18.13
N ASP A 32 4.14 -18.04 -17.43
CA ASP A 32 5.24 -17.54 -16.61
C ASP A 32 6.40 -17.14 -17.53
N ILE A 33 6.97 -15.96 -17.30
CA ILE A 33 8.07 -15.40 -18.08
C ILE A 33 9.13 -14.83 -17.14
N ASP A 34 10.40 -15.04 -17.52
CA ASP A 34 11.56 -14.40 -16.92
C ASP A 34 12.60 -14.11 -18.01
N THR A 35 13.59 -13.27 -17.71
CA THR A 35 14.74 -13.06 -18.60
C THR A 35 16.06 -13.03 -17.85
N GLU A 36 17.10 -13.52 -18.51
CA GLU A 36 18.47 -13.32 -18.06
C GLU A 36 19.13 -12.27 -18.93
N PHE A 37 19.83 -11.33 -18.30
CA PHE A 37 20.48 -10.22 -18.98
C PHE A 37 21.78 -9.85 -18.28
N THR A 38 22.69 -9.20 -19.01
CA THR A 38 23.89 -8.60 -18.42
C THR A 38 23.79 -7.09 -18.44
N HIS A 39 24.34 -6.46 -17.41
CA HIS A 39 24.51 -5.01 -17.34
C HIS A 39 25.93 -4.69 -16.87
N LEU A 40 26.87 -4.62 -17.82
CA LEU A 40 28.25 -4.25 -17.52
C LEU A 40 28.41 -2.73 -17.54
N PRO A 41 28.96 -2.12 -16.46
CA PRO A 41 29.12 -0.67 -16.36
C PRO A 41 30.08 -0.10 -17.41
N TYR A 42 30.96 -0.95 -17.98
CA TYR A 42 31.86 -0.59 -19.07
C TYR A 42 32.12 -1.80 -19.98
N ASP A 43 32.29 -1.55 -21.27
CA ASP A 43 32.85 -2.50 -22.23
C ASP A 43 34.38 -2.47 -22.10
N ILE A 44 35.03 -3.62 -21.87
CA ILE A 44 36.49 -3.72 -21.71
C ILE A 44 37.26 -3.24 -22.95
N ASN A 45 36.62 -3.30 -24.12
CA ASN A 45 37.15 -2.80 -25.39
C ASN A 45 36.70 -1.36 -25.68
N LYS A 46 35.67 -0.85 -24.99
CA LYS A 46 35.10 0.50 -25.14
C LYS A 46 34.60 1.06 -23.80
N PRO A 47 35.48 1.54 -22.91
CA PRO A 47 35.17 1.82 -21.50
C PRO A 47 34.10 2.90 -21.22
N LYS A 48 33.54 3.55 -22.25
CA LYS A 48 32.43 4.51 -22.14
C LYS A 48 31.05 3.92 -22.50
N LYS A 49 30.97 2.67 -22.95
CA LYS A 49 29.72 2.06 -23.40
C LYS A 49 29.21 1.08 -22.35
N THR A 50 28.05 1.35 -21.77
CA THR A 50 27.31 0.38 -20.96
C THR A 50 26.85 -0.76 -21.86
N VAL A 51 27.15 -2.00 -21.50
CA VAL A 51 26.64 -3.18 -22.22
C VAL A 51 25.38 -3.64 -21.50
N ASN A 52 24.22 -3.38 -22.09
CA ASN A 52 22.94 -3.94 -21.66
C ASN A 52 22.43 -4.86 -22.76
N ARG A 53 22.56 -6.18 -22.56
CA ARG A 53 22.10 -7.21 -23.51
C ARG A 53 21.15 -8.15 -22.78
N THR A 54 19.98 -8.39 -23.38
CA THR A 54 19.16 -9.54 -22.98
C THR A 54 19.82 -10.79 -23.54
N ILE A 55 20.05 -11.80 -22.71
CA ILE A 55 20.74 -13.05 -23.09
C ILE A 55 19.69 -14.08 -23.50
N THR A 56 18.77 -14.38 -22.60
CA THR A 56 17.72 -15.36 -22.83
C THR A 56 16.39 -14.91 -22.27
N VAL A 57 15.32 -15.43 -22.87
CA VAL A 57 13.96 -15.32 -22.36
C VAL A 57 13.46 -16.72 -22.04
N GLN A 58 12.94 -16.91 -20.83
CA GLN A 58 12.37 -18.18 -20.40
C GLN A 58 10.84 -18.05 -20.39
N VAL A 59 10.15 -19.05 -20.94
CA VAL A 59 8.68 -19.07 -21.02
C VAL A 59 8.16 -20.43 -20.57
N GLY A 60 7.18 -20.43 -19.67
CA GLY A 60 6.51 -21.64 -19.18
C GLY A 60 5.00 -21.51 -19.23
N ALA A 61 4.31 -22.42 -19.92
CA ALA A 61 2.87 -22.51 -19.81
C ALA A 61 2.45 -23.13 -18.48
N VAL A 62 1.45 -22.50 -17.87
CA VAL A 62 0.90 -22.87 -16.55
C VAL A 62 0.39 -24.32 -16.44
N GLY A 63 0.02 -24.94 -17.57
CA GLY A 63 -0.46 -26.32 -17.63
C GLY A 63 0.62 -27.35 -17.97
N GLU A 64 1.88 -26.91 -18.12
CA GLU A 64 3.00 -27.73 -18.55
C GLU A 64 4.05 -27.84 -17.47
N ARG A 65 4.80 -28.96 -17.48
CA ARG A 65 5.82 -29.25 -16.45
C ARG A 65 7.15 -28.57 -16.74
N GLU A 66 7.43 -28.24 -18.00
CA GLU A 66 8.73 -27.76 -18.45
C GLU A 66 8.59 -26.42 -19.17
N GLY A 67 9.41 -25.46 -18.76
CA GLY A 67 9.59 -24.21 -19.50
C GLY A 67 10.60 -24.38 -20.63
N LYS A 68 10.69 -23.36 -21.48
CA LYS A 68 11.67 -23.30 -22.57
C LYS A 68 12.50 -22.04 -22.47
N ILE A 69 13.75 -22.14 -22.91
CA ILE A 69 14.70 -21.04 -22.99
C ILE A 69 14.86 -20.66 -24.46
N TYR A 70 14.80 -19.37 -24.76
CA TYR A 70 15.09 -18.80 -26.06
C TYR A 70 16.28 -17.86 -25.95
N THR A 71 17.20 -17.91 -26.91
CA THR A 71 18.25 -16.89 -27.01
C THR A 71 17.60 -15.62 -27.55
N HIS A 72 17.80 -14.49 -26.85
CA HIS A 72 17.33 -13.20 -27.34
C HIS A 72 18.20 -12.75 -28.53
N PRO A 73 17.64 -12.10 -29.58
CA PRO A 73 18.40 -11.68 -30.76
C PRO A 73 19.61 -10.78 -30.47
N ASP A 74 19.56 -10.02 -29.37
CA ASP A 74 20.71 -9.27 -28.85
C ASP A 74 21.96 -10.12 -28.64
N CYS A 75 21.83 -11.44 -28.44
CA CYS A 75 22.89 -12.41 -28.17
C CYS A 75 22.93 -13.55 -29.22
N ALA A 76 22.47 -13.30 -30.45
CA ALA A 76 22.46 -14.28 -31.53
C ALA A 76 23.85 -14.85 -31.87
N ASP A 77 24.91 -14.07 -31.66
CA ASP A 77 26.33 -14.42 -31.85
C ASP A 77 26.83 -15.52 -30.89
N ILE A 78 26.21 -15.64 -29.71
CA ILE A 78 26.58 -16.62 -28.67
C ILE A 78 25.46 -17.65 -28.41
N ALA A 79 24.48 -17.74 -29.30
CA ALA A 79 23.26 -18.52 -29.10
C ALA A 79 23.53 -20.01 -28.87
N ARG A 80 23.04 -20.53 -27.74
CA ARG A 80 22.95 -21.97 -27.43
C ARG A 80 21.54 -22.53 -27.55
N HIS A 81 20.53 -21.66 -27.43
CA HIS A 81 19.11 -21.99 -27.52
C HIS A 81 18.52 -21.39 -28.80
N PRO A 82 17.35 -21.86 -29.29
CA PRO A 82 16.68 -21.27 -30.44
C PRO A 82 16.57 -19.75 -30.32
N ILE A 83 16.96 -19.04 -31.38
CA ILE A 83 16.89 -17.58 -31.42
C ILE A 83 15.42 -17.20 -31.65
N ALA A 84 14.91 -16.31 -30.80
CA ALA A 84 13.55 -15.81 -30.96
C ALA A 84 13.40 -14.96 -32.23
N THR A 85 12.40 -15.27 -33.06
CA THR A 85 12.18 -14.58 -34.34
C THR A 85 10.93 -13.70 -34.34
N TYR A 86 9.96 -13.97 -33.47
CA TYR A 86 8.76 -13.14 -33.34
C TYR A 86 9.03 -11.87 -32.54
N GLY A 87 8.37 -10.77 -32.92
CA GLY A 87 8.38 -9.50 -32.19
C GLY A 87 7.76 -9.57 -30.80
N PHE A 88 7.09 -10.67 -30.44
CA PHE A 88 6.52 -10.92 -29.12
C PHE A 88 6.82 -12.36 -28.70
N LEU A 89 7.66 -12.53 -27.68
CA LEU A 89 8.24 -13.81 -27.29
C LEU A 89 7.21 -14.90 -26.91
N PRO A 90 6.11 -14.61 -26.22
CA PRO A 90 5.01 -15.55 -26.04
C PRO A 90 4.51 -16.24 -27.32
N VAL A 91 4.53 -15.55 -28.46
CA VAL A 91 4.14 -16.15 -29.75
C VAL A 91 5.19 -17.11 -30.26
N GLN A 92 6.49 -16.84 -30.02
CA GLN A 92 7.56 -17.80 -30.33
C GLN A 92 7.32 -19.14 -29.63
N TYR A 93 6.91 -19.10 -28.36
CA TYR A 93 6.59 -20.31 -27.59
C TYR A 93 5.37 -21.07 -28.12
N LEU A 94 4.37 -20.36 -28.65
CA LEU A 94 3.21 -20.98 -29.32
C LEU A 94 3.57 -21.58 -30.68
N ALA A 95 4.42 -20.90 -31.46
CA ALA A 95 4.79 -21.30 -32.82
C ALA A 95 5.53 -22.64 -32.89
N GLU A 96 6.09 -23.12 -31.79
CA GLU A 96 6.68 -24.46 -31.70
C GLU A 96 5.66 -25.59 -31.58
N LYS A 97 4.41 -25.25 -31.26
CA LYS A 97 3.32 -26.21 -30.99
C LYS A 97 2.17 -26.07 -31.98
N TYR A 98 2.04 -24.90 -32.58
CA TYR A 98 0.92 -24.51 -33.43
C TYR A 98 1.42 -23.73 -34.64
N ASN A 99 0.64 -23.72 -35.72
CA ASN A 99 0.96 -22.87 -36.86
C ASN A 99 0.56 -21.43 -36.55
N CYS A 100 1.55 -20.59 -36.20
CA CYS A 100 1.33 -19.21 -35.77
C CYS A 100 1.79 -18.18 -36.82
N ASN A 101 0.92 -17.23 -37.13
CA ASN A 101 1.28 -16.02 -37.88
C ASN A 101 0.82 -14.77 -37.13
N LEU A 102 1.74 -13.84 -36.88
CA LEU A 102 1.48 -12.62 -36.13
C LEU A 102 1.55 -11.42 -37.08
N SER A 103 0.46 -10.67 -37.17
CA SER A 103 0.35 -9.52 -38.09
C SER A 103 -0.18 -8.28 -37.38
N ARG A 104 0.37 -7.11 -37.73
CA ARG A 104 -0.05 -5.81 -37.18
C ARG A 104 -1.33 -5.34 -37.89
N THR A 105 -2.28 -4.80 -37.14
CA THR A 105 -3.54 -4.25 -37.66
C THR A 105 -3.77 -2.83 -37.13
N ASN A 106 -4.09 -1.91 -38.04
CA ASN A 106 -4.40 -0.52 -37.69
C ASN A 106 -5.91 -0.25 -37.61
N VAL A 107 -6.73 -1.28 -37.83
CA VAL A 107 -8.20 -1.21 -37.78
C VAL A 107 -8.73 -2.05 -36.63
N ALA A 108 -9.78 -1.54 -35.97
CA ALA A 108 -10.51 -2.28 -34.97
C ALA A 108 -11.06 -3.57 -35.59
N THR A 109 -10.72 -4.70 -35.00
CA THR A 109 -11.15 -6.01 -35.49
C THR A 109 -12.39 -6.47 -34.73
N GLN A 110 -13.21 -7.31 -35.37
CA GLN A 110 -14.30 -8.04 -34.71
C GLN A 110 -13.89 -9.48 -34.33
N PHE A 111 -12.59 -9.76 -34.31
CA PHE A 111 -12.10 -11.11 -34.02
C PHE A 111 -12.29 -11.47 -32.54
N PRO A 112 -12.45 -12.77 -32.22
CA PRO A 112 -12.31 -13.25 -30.85
C PRO A 112 -10.95 -12.86 -30.29
N VAL A 113 -10.85 -12.75 -28.97
CA VAL A 113 -9.66 -12.24 -28.27
C VAL A 113 -8.83 -13.40 -27.73
N ILE A 114 -7.52 -13.37 -27.95
CA ILE A 114 -6.56 -14.14 -27.15
C ILE A 114 -5.86 -13.20 -26.16
N GLN A 115 -6.10 -13.45 -24.88
CA GLN A 115 -5.48 -12.70 -23.79
C GLN A 115 -4.27 -13.47 -23.26
N PHE A 116 -3.08 -12.90 -23.41
CA PHE A 116 -1.87 -13.39 -22.76
C PHE A 116 -1.82 -12.87 -21.33
N ASP A 117 -1.87 -13.80 -20.38
CA ASP A 117 -1.74 -13.50 -18.96
C ASP A 117 -0.29 -13.78 -18.56
N ILE A 118 0.51 -12.72 -18.49
CA ILE A 118 1.95 -12.80 -18.29
C ILE A 118 2.26 -12.72 -16.79
N TYR A 119 2.93 -13.74 -16.26
CA TYR A 119 3.36 -13.83 -14.87
C TYR A 119 4.87 -13.60 -14.77
N GLY A 120 5.29 -12.80 -13.80
CA GLY A 120 6.72 -12.56 -13.53
C GLY A 120 6.92 -11.87 -12.19
N PHE A 121 8.15 -11.87 -11.68
CA PHE A 121 8.45 -11.22 -10.40
C PHE A 121 8.69 -9.72 -10.57
N PHE A 122 9.36 -9.27 -11.64
CA PHE A 122 9.60 -7.86 -11.95
C PHE A 122 9.26 -7.54 -13.41
N LEU A 123 7.99 -7.66 -13.79
CA LEU A 123 7.58 -7.47 -15.19
C LEU A 123 7.89 -6.08 -15.75
N THR A 124 8.10 -5.08 -14.89
CA THR A 124 8.60 -3.76 -15.28
C THR A 124 10.00 -3.83 -15.93
N ALA A 125 10.87 -4.73 -15.47
CA ALA A 125 12.17 -5.00 -16.08
C ALA A 125 12.05 -5.92 -17.30
N GLU A 126 11.08 -6.84 -17.28
CA GLU A 126 10.93 -7.85 -18.34
C GLU A 126 10.25 -7.33 -19.61
N LEU A 127 9.31 -6.38 -19.50
CA LEU A 127 8.41 -6.01 -20.60
C LEU A 127 9.15 -5.70 -21.91
N TYR A 128 10.18 -4.84 -21.86
CA TYR A 128 10.93 -4.44 -23.06
C TYR A 128 11.95 -5.48 -23.53
N ARG A 129 12.14 -6.56 -22.77
CA ARG A 129 13.00 -7.71 -23.12
C ARG A 129 12.23 -8.83 -23.81
N VAL A 130 10.91 -8.81 -23.70
CA VAL A 130 10.01 -9.83 -24.29
C VAL A 130 9.26 -9.31 -25.53
N VAL A 131 9.54 -8.07 -25.95
CA VAL A 131 8.99 -7.45 -27.17
C VAL A 131 10.08 -6.79 -28.01
N GLN A 132 9.91 -6.83 -29.33
CA GLN A 132 10.90 -6.38 -30.31
C GLN A 132 10.22 -5.74 -31.54
N GLY A 133 11.02 -5.02 -32.34
CA GLY A 133 10.57 -4.41 -33.60
C GLY A 133 9.34 -3.51 -33.43
N ASP A 134 8.42 -3.58 -34.39
CA ASP A 134 7.17 -2.81 -34.38
C ASP A 134 6.31 -3.08 -33.13
N TYR A 135 6.32 -4.30 -32.60
CA TYR A 135 5.55 -4.66 -31.41
C TYR A 135 6.03 -3.86 -30.20
N ARG A 136 7.35 -3.65 -30.09
CA ARG A 136 7.93 -2.81 -29.04
C ARG A 136 7.46 -1.35 -29.15
N THR A 137 7.35 -0.82 -30.36
CA THR A 137 6.82 0.54 -30.59
C THR A 137 5.38 0.66 -30.11
N ASP A 138 4.53 -0.32 -30.40
CA ASP A 138 3.13 -0.31 -29.96
C ASP A 138 2.98 -0.44 -28.44
N ILE A 139 3.85 -1.21 -27.79
CA ILE A 139 3.91 -1.25 -26.32
C ILE A 139 4.36 0.09 -25.76
N ASP A 140 5.33 0.75 -26.38
CA ASP A 140 5.80 2.06 -25.94
C ASP A 140 4.69 3.13 -26.04
N GLU A 141 3.85 3.06 -27.08
CA GLU A 141 2.66 3.90 -27.19
C GLU A 141 1.65 3.66 -26.05
N LEU A 142 1.40 2.40 -25.70
CA LEU A 142 0.52 2.03 -24.58
C LEU A 142 1.09 2.46 -23.22
N VAL A 143 2.42 2.43 -23.05
CA VAL A 143 3.10 2.90 -21.82
C VAL A 143 3.03 4.41 -21.69
N ARG A 144 3.22 5.15 -22.80
CA ARG A 144 3.16 6.62 -22.82
C ARG A 144 1.73 7.16 -22.86
N SER A 145 0.75 6.32 -23.17
CA SER A 145 -0.66 6.71 -23.27
C SER A 145 -1.18 7.35 -21.99
N LYS A 146 -1.70 8.57 -22.10
CA LYS A 146 -2.46 9.25 -21.04
C LYS A 146 -3.97 9.11 -21.21
N ASN A 147 -4.44 8.46 -22.27
CA ASN A 147 -5.86 8.26 -22.55
C ASN A 147 -6.31 6.85 -22.09
N PRO A 148 -7.07 6.73 -21.01
CA PRO A 148 -7.41 5.41 -20.48
C PRO A 148 -8.44 4.65 -21.33
N LYS A 149 -9.07 5.31 -22.33
CA LYS A 149 -9.98 4.67 -23.29
C LYS A 149 -9.27 3.91 -24.40
N THR A 150 -8.02 4.27 -24.72
CA THR A 150 -7.21 3.58 -25.74
C THR A 150 -6.39 2.42 -25.16
N GLY A 151 -6.52 2.17 -23.85
CA GLY A 151 -5.65 1.25 -23.12
C GLY A 151 -4.39 1.95 -22.60
N GLN A 152 -3.90 1.48 -21.45
CA GLN A 152 -2.68 1.97 -20.81
C GLN A 152 -1.92 0.82 -20.14
N ILE A 153 -0.60 0.86 -20.27
CA ILE A 153 0.32 0.04 -19.48
C ILE A 153 1.05 0.96 -18.50
N GLN A 154 0.78 0.81 -17.21
CA GLN A 154 1.42 1.61 -16.17
C GLN A 154 2.66 0.87 -15.64
N MET A 155 3.80 1.55 -15.73
CA MET A 155 5.10 1.06 -15.22
C MET A 155 5.46 1.78 -13.92
N GLY A 156 4.80 1.40 -12.81
CA GLY A 156 5.15 1.86 -11.47
C GLY A 156 6.06 0.86 -10.76
N ARG A 157 5.83 0.62 -9.46
CA ARG A 157 6.46 -0.51 -8.74
C ARG A 157 6.13 -1.87 -9.38
N ARG A 158 4.96 -1.95 -10.01
CA ARG A 158 4.47 -3.14 -10.71
C ARG A 158 3.96 -2.76 -12.08
N LEU A 159 4.02 -3.71 -13.00
CA LEU A 159 3.39 -3.58 -14.30
C LEU A 159 1.87 -3.82 -14.20
N ILE A 160 1.08 -2.87 -14.70
CA ILE A 160 -0.38 -2.95 -14.69
C ILE A 160 -0.92 -2.59 -16.07
N ALA A 161 -1.77 -3.45 -16.62
CA ALA A 161 -2.57 -3.14 -17.80
C ALA A 161 -3.96 -2.63 -17.38
N SER A 162 -4.46 -1.60 -18.07
CA SER A 162 -5.83 -1.15 -17.86
C SER A 162 -6.48 -0.61 -19.12
N THR A 163 -7.73 -0.99 -19.35
CA THR A 163 -8.60 -0.43 -20.40
C THR A 163 -9.91 0.04 -19.78
N ILE A 164 -10.35 1.25 -20.10
CA ILE A 164 -11.66 1.77 -19.71
C ILE A 164 -12.67 1.57 -20.84
N PHE A 165 -13.73 0.80 -20.56
CA PHE A 165 -14.89 0.66 -21.43
C PHE A 165 -16.00 1.66 -21.06
N THR A 166 -17.09 1.68 -21.83
CA THR A 166 -18.27 2.52 -21.57
C THR A 166 -18.72 2.40 -20.10
N GLY A 167 -18.98 3.54 -19.45
CA GLY A 167 -19.41 3.59 -18.04
C GLY A 167 -18.29 3.54 -16.99
N ASN A 168 -17.05 3.92 -17.32
CA ASN A 168 -15.89 3.89 -16.41
C ASN A 168 -15.56 2.50 -15.86
N ARG A 169 -15.95 1.43 -16.59
CA ARG A 169 -15.58 0.07 -16.23
C ARG A 169 -14.11 -0.16 -16.59
N HIS A 170 -13.29 -0.39 -15.57
CA HIS A 170 -11.88 -0.74 -15.73
C HIS A 170 -11.72 -2.25 -15.90
N GLU A 171 -11.01 -2.64 -16.94
CA GLU A 171 -10.61 -4.01 -17.21
C GLU A 171 -9.09 -4.15 -17.07
N PRO A 172 -8.57 -5.21 -16.42
CA PRO A 172 -7.15 -5.34 -16.05
C PRO A 172 -6.26 -5.86 -17.19
N TRP A 173 -6.58 -5.47 -18.42
CA TRP A 173 -5.89 -5.90 -19.64
C TRP A 173 -5.98 -4.81 -20.70
N VAL A 174 -5.13 -4.89 -21.73
CA VAL A 174 -5.08 -3.95 -22.87
C VAL A 174 -5.10 -4.68 -24.20
N PHE A 175 -5.74 -4.08 -25.19
CA PHE A 175 -5.56 -4.51 -26.59
C PHE A 175 -4.24 -3.98 -27.12
N VAL A 176 -3.59 -4.78 -27.95
CA VAL A 176 -2.47 -4.36 -28.79
C VAL A 176 -2.91 -4.41 -30.25
N PRO A 177 -2.36 -3.60 -31.16
CA PRO A 177 -2.76 -3.57 -32.58
C PRO A 177 -2.22 -4.79 -33.37
N TRP A 178 -2.43 -6.00 -32.86
CA TRP A 178 -1.90 -7.24 -33.41
C TRP A 178 -2.94 -8.35 -33.45
N VAL A 179 -2.94 -9.11 -34.55
CA VAL A 179 -3.76 -10.30 -34.76
C VAL A 179 -2.85 -11.50 -34.84
N LEU A 180 -3.12 -12.50 -34.00
CA LEU A 180 -2.49 -13.80 -34.04
C LEU A 180 -3.41 -14.76 -34.79
N GLU A 181 -2.94 -15.29 -35.91
CA GLU A 181 -3.53 -16.45 -36.55
C GLU A 181 -2.88 -17.71 -35.99
N ILE A 182 -3.68 -18.63 -35.45
CA ILE A 182 -3.22 -19.88 -34.85
C ILE A 182 -4.07 -21.03 -35.36
N ASP A 183 -3.43 -21.98 -36.06
CA ASP A 183 -4.10 -23.09 -36.74
C ASP A 183 -5.32 -22.66 -37.60
N GLY A 184 -5.20 -21.52 -38.30
CA GLY A 184 -6.24 -20.94 -39.15
C GLY A 184 -7.27 -20.06 -38.42
N HIS A 185 -7.21 -19.94 -37.09
CA HIS A 185 -8.10 -19.07 -36.32
C HIS A 185 -7.46 -17.70 -36.08
N LYS A 186 -8.13 -16.62 -36.52
CA LYS A 186 -7.66 -15.23 -36.31
C LYS A 186 -8.18 -14.68 -34.99
N LEU A 187 -7.25 -14.24 -34.13
CA LEU A 187 -7.53 -13.77 -32.78
C LEU A 187 -6.88 -12.40 -32.53
N GLN A 188 -7.66 -11.46 -32.01
CA GLN A 188 -7.16 -10.16 -31.55
C GLN A 188 -6.34 -10.36 -30.28
N VAL A 189 -5.11 -9.84 -30.25
CA VAL A 189 -4.22 -10.00 -29.08
C VAL A 189 -4.57 -8.98 -27.99
N ALA A 190 -4.63 -9.46 -26.76
CA ALA A 190 -4.73 -8.67 -25.55
C ALA A 190 -3.68 -9.11 -24.51
N LEU A 191 -3.25 -8.20 -23.65
CA LEU A 191 -2.23 -8.44 -22.63
C LEU A 191 -2.77 -8.14 -21.24
N SER A 192 -2.49 -9.02 -20.29
CA SER A 192 -2.63 -8.77 -18.85
C SER A 192 -1.33 -9.14 -18.12
N PHE A 193 -1.07 -8.49 -16.98
CA PHE A 193 0.17 -8.65 -16.24
C PHE A 193 -0.08 -9.02 -14.78
N TYR A 194 0.56 -10.10 -14.35
CA TYR A 194 0.60 -10.60 -12.99
C TYR A 194 2.01 -10.40 -12.42
N ASP A 195 2.35 -9.13 -12.18
CA ASP A 195 3.61 -8.74 -11.55
C ASP A 195 3.54 -9.01 -10.03
N THR A 196 4.38 -9.95 -9.56
CA THR A 196 4.27 -10.50 -8.20
C THR A 196 5.20 -9.86 -7.17
N CYS A 197 6.08 -8.91 -7.54
CA CYS A 197 7.05 -8.33 -6.61
C CYS A 197 6.46 -7.66 -5.37
N ALA A 198 5.18 -7.25 -5.37
CA ALA A 198 4.54 -6.60 -4.23
C ALA A 198 3.59 -7.50 -3.44
N VAL A 199 3.41 -8.77 -3.84
CA VAL A 199 2.46 -9.71 -3.20
C VAL A 199 2.74 -9.84 -1.71
N HIS A 200 4.02 -9.90 -1.30
CA HIS A 200 4.47 -9.93 0.09
C HIS A 200 5.23 -8.65 0.52
N GLY A 201 4.99 -7.52 -0.14
CA GLY A 201 5.70 -6.27 0.14
C GLY A 201 7.08 -6.23 -0.54
N GLY A 202 8.10 -5.70 0.14
CA GLY A 202 9.45 -5.49 -0.43
C GLY A 202 10.39 -6.70 -0.39
N VAL A 203 9.88 -7.92 -0.36
CA VAL A 203 10.71 -9.13 -0.32
C VAL A 203 11.21 -9.50 -1.72
N ASN A 204 12.31 -10.24 -1.81
CA ASN A 204 12.79 -10.77 -3.10
C ASN A 204 12.03 -12.03 -3.53
N TYR A 205 12.25 -12.49 -4.77
CA TYR A 205 11.55 -13.63 -5.36
C TYR A 205 11.70 -14.90 -4.55
N ALA A 206 12.93 -15.24 -4.15
CA ALA A 206 13.21 -16.43 -3.34
C ALA A 206 12.43 -16.44 -2.03
N THR A 207 12.36 -15.28 -1.35
CA THR A 207 11.59 -15.14 -0.12
C THR A 207 10.09 -15.25 -0.36
N PHE A 208 9.56 -14.67 -1.45
CA PHE A 208 8.16 -14.81 -1.83
C PHE A 208 7.78 -16.28 -2.10
N CYS A 209 8.58 -16.99 -2.89
CA CYS A 209 8.39 -18.41 -3.17
C CYS A 209 8.44 -19.24 -1.89
N ALA A 210 9.47 -19.05 -1.07
CA ALA A 210 9.61 -19.76 0.20
C ALA A 210 8.43 -19.51 1.16
N ASN A 211 7.99 -18.25 1.30
CA ASN A 211 6.82 -17.90 2.11
C ASN A 211 5.51 -18.45 1.54
N SER A 212 5.46 -18.70 0.24
CA SER A 212 4.34 -19.35 -0.42
C SER A 212 4.43 -20.88 -0.36
N GLY A 213 5.55 -21.45 0.11
CA GLY A 213 5.78 -22.90 0.15
C GLY A 213 6.21 -23.49 -1.21
N VAL A 214 6.89 -22.68 -2.02
CA VAL A 214 7.54 -23.07 -3.26
C VAL A 214 9.05 -23.12 -3.03
N GLU A 215 9.66 -24.27 -3.29
CA GLU A 215 11.10 -24.47 -3.20
C GLU A 215 11.76 -24.12 -4.54
N LEU A 216 12.74 -23.22 -4.52
CA LEU A 216 13.55 -22.88 -5.69
C LEU A 216 14.89 -23.59 -5.62
N LYS A 217 14.99 -24.78 -6.22
CA LYS A 217 16.15 -25.67 -6.06
C LYS A 217 17.47 -25.11 -6.59
N TYR A 218 17.41 -24.23 -7.58
CA TYR A 218 18.59 -23.76 -8.31
C TYR A 218 18.89 -22.27 -8.13
N LYS A 219 18.12 -21.52 -7.33
CA LYS A 219 18.24 -20.04 -7.28
C LYS A 219 19.57 -19.54 -6.67
N ASP A 220 20.16 -20.33 -5.79
CA ASP A 220 21.43 -20.02 -5.11
C ASP A 220 22.64 -20.61 -5.83
N THR A 221 22.47 -21.08 -7.07
CA THR A 221 23.55 -21.73 -7.84
C THR A 221 24.61 -20.75 -8.30
N PHE A 222 24.33 -19.44 -8.40
CA PHE A 222 25.28 -18.40 -8.85
C PHE A 222 25.53 -17.33 -7.78
N THR A 223 26.80 -16.90 -7.65
CA THR A 223 27.21 -15.80 -6.77
C THR A 223 26.77 -14.43 -7.29
N SER A 224 26.93 -13.39 -6.48
CA SER A 224 26.62 -12.02 -6.91
C SER A 224 27.53 -11.54 -8.04
N GLU A 225 28.80 -11.96 -8.06
CA GLU A 225 29.77 -11.66 -9.11
C GLU A 225 29.39 -12.37 -10.42
N GLU A 226 29.04 -13.66 -10.35
CA GLU A 226 28.58 -14.44 -11.52
C GLU A 226 27.28 -13.86 -12.11
N LYS A 227 26.39 -13.31 -11.26
CA LYS A 227 25.16 -12.62 -11.67
C LYS A 227 25.42 -11.26 -12.34
N ALA A 228 26.56 -10.64 -12.08
CA ALA A 228 26.94 -9.39 -12.72
C ALA A 228 27.41 -9.59 -14.17
N ASP A 229 27.95 -10.77 -14.49
CA ASP A 229 28.28 -11.19 -15.85
C ASP A 229 27.60 -12.51 -16.23
N MET A 230 26.28 -12.44 -16.45
CA MET A 230 25.50 -13.61 -16.85
C MET A 230 25.87 -14.15 -18.24
N ILE A 231 26.62 -13.41 -19.08
CA ILE A 231 27.09 -13.90 -20.39
C ILE A 231 28.13 -15.01 -20.20
N GLU A 232 29.05 -14.83 -19.24
CA GLU A 232 30.04 -15.84 -18.91
C GLU A 232 29.35 -17.10 -18.38
N SER A 233 28.42 -16.94 -17.44
CA SER A 233 27.62 -18.04 -16.90
C SER A 233 26.83 -18.78 -17.97
N TYR A 234 26.23 -18.03 -18.91
CA TYR A 234 25.49 -18.58 -20.04
C TYR A 234 26.38 -19.41 -20.97
N THR A 235 27.57 -18.91 -21.31
CA THR A 235 28.44 -19.53 -22.32
C THR A 235 29.24 -20.70 -21.74
N ASN A 236 29.78 -20.53 -20.53
CA ASN A 236 30.77 -21.44 -19.96
C ASN A 236 30.19 -22.40 -18.91
N SER A 237 29.00 -22.11 -18.36
CA SER A 237 28.36 -22.93 -17.32
C SER A 237 26.94 -23.41 -17.68
N PRO A 238 26.69 -24.00 -18.87
CA PRO A 238 25.34 -24.30 -19.35
C PRO A 238 24.54 -25.25 -18.43
N LYS A 239 25.22 -26.24 -17.81
CA LYS A 239 24.58 -27.19 -16.87
C LYS A 239 24.08 -26.54 -15.57
N ARG A 240 24.63 -25.38 -15.19
CA ARG A 240 24.16 -24.57 -14.05
C ARG A 240 23.17 -23.51 -14.50
N PHE A 241 23.42 -22.88 -15.65
CA PHE A 241 22.60 -21.80 -16.20
C PHE A 241 21.18 -22.26 -16.53
N ASP A 242 21.02 -23.32 -17.31
CA ASP A 242 19.69 -23.68 -17.83
C ASP A 242 18.71 -24.05 -16.68
N PRO A 243 19.09 -24.84 -15.65
CA PRO A 243 18.23 -25.08 -14.48
C PRO A 243 17.99 -23.83 -13.60
N TYR A 244 18.98 -22.94 -13.50
CA TYR A 244 18.82 -21.66 -12.78
C TYR A 244 17.76 -20.79 -13.46
N ALA A 245 17.91 -20.57 -14.77
CA ALA A 245 17.03 -19.73 -15.59
C ALA A 245 15.59 -20.27 -15.66
N LEU A 246 15.41 -21.58 -15.83
CA LEU A 246 14.08 -22.20 -15.76
C LEU A 246 13.50 -22.20 -14.34
N GLY A 247 14.37 -22.08 -13.32
CA GLY A 247 14.04 -22.03 -11.91
C GLY A 247 13.27 -20.78 -11.48
N ASP A 248 13.08 -19.80 -12.38
CA ASP A 248 12.36 -18.55 -12.10
C ASP A 248 10.92 -18.51 -12.66
N LEU A 249 10.46 -19.61 -13.26
CA LEU A 249 9.12 -19.75 -13.86
C LEU A 249 8.02 -20.25 -12.88
N TYR A 250 8.13 -19.93 -11.59
CA TYR A 250 7.19 -20.40 -10.55
C TYR A 250 6.24 -19.32 -10.00
N ASN A 251 6.10 -18.17 -10.66
CA ASN A 251 5.31 -17.04 -10.14
C ASN A 251 3.84 -17.42 -9.94
N ARG A 252 3.19 -18.05 -10.92
CA ARG A 252 1.80 -18.50 -10.74
C ARG A 252 1.66 -19.58 -9.66
N MET A 253 2.58 -20.55 -9.62
CA MET A 253 2.53 -21.59 -8.59
C MET A 253 2.63 -20.99 -7.18
N ALA A 254 3.51 -20.01 -6.99
CA ALA A 254 3.62 -19.27 -5.74
C ALA A 254 2.33 -18.49 -5.41
N LEU A 255 1.68 -17.85 -6.39
CA LEU A 255 0.39 -17.19 -6.19
C LEU A 255 -0.72 -18.15 -5.73
N ILE A 256 -0.83 -19.33 -6.36
CA ILE A 256 -1.83 -20.35 -5.98
C ILE A 256 -1.58 -20.87 -4.56
N LYS A 257 -0.34 -21.23 -4.21
CA LYS A 257 -0.05 -21.69 -2.85
C LYS A 257 -0.21 -20.58 -1.80
N ASN A 258 0.12 -19.33 -2.16
CA ASN A 258 -0.14 -18.17 -1.30
C ASN A 258 -1.65 -18.00 -1.05
N MET A 259 -2.48 -18.15 -2.07
CA MET A 259 -3.93 -18.10 -1.96
C MET A 259 -4.48 -19.17 -1.02
N GLU A 260 -3.97 -20.41 -1.08
CA GLU A 260 -4.36 -21.48 -0.15
C GLU A 260 -3.98 -21.15 1.31
N LYS A 261 -2.80 -20.55 1.52
CA LYS A 261 -2.41 -20.06 2.84
C LYS A 261 -3.34 -18.94 3.34
N PHE A 262 -3.72 -17.99 2.47
CA PHE A 262 -4.71 -16.97 2.83
C PHE A 262 -6.08 -17.57 3.13
N ARG A 263 -6.51 -18.62 2.42
CA ARG A 263 -7.76 -19.33 2.75
C ARG A 263 -7.69 -19.94 4.15
N THR A 264 -6.53 -20.47 4.55
CA THR A 264 -6.28 -20.94 5.93
C THR A 264 -6.41 -19.81 6.95
N ILE A 265 -5.89 -18.62 6.66
CA ILE A 265 -6.04 -17.44 7.51
C ILE A 265 -7.52 -17.04 7.62
N TYR A 266 -8.25 -16.97 6.51
CA TYR A 266 -9.68 -16.66 6.50
C TYR A 266 -10.51 -17.67 7.31
N ARG A 267 -10.17 -18.96 7.25
CA ARG A 267 -10.76 -20.00 8.11
C ARG A 267 -10.51 -19.72 9.59
N SER A 268 -9.27 -19.42 9.95
CA SER A 268 -8.91 -19.13 11.35
C SER A 268 -9.62 -17.90 11.91
N LEU A 269 -9.97 -16.95 11.04
CA LEU A 269 -10.74 -15.75 11.37
C LEU A 269 -12.27 -15.95 11.31
N ASN A 270 -12.71 -17.16 10.94
CA ASN A 270 -14.09 -17.56 10.72
C ASN A 270 -14.81 -16.63 9.71
N ILE A 271 -14.17 -16.40 8.56
CA ILE A 271 -14.67 -15.56 7.46
C ILE A 271 -14.47 -16.21 6.08
N GLU A 272 -14.31 -17.53 6.00
CA GLU A 272 -14.10 -18.22 4.72
C GLU A 272 -15.21 -17.94 3.69
N ASN A 273 -16.46 -17.74 4.14
CA ASN A 273 -17.59 -17.37 3.26
C ASN A 273 -17.43 -16.00 2.57
N TYR A 274 -16.47 -15.18 3.01
CA TYR A 274 -16.13 -13.89 2.42
C TYR A 274 -14.81 -13.94 1.63
N PHE A 275 -14.26 -15.14 1.40
CA PHE A 275 -12.95 -15.30 0.77
C PHE A 275 -12.96 -14.80 -0.68
N GLU A 276 -11.99 -13.95 -0.98
CA GLU A 276 -11.64 -13.56 -2.35
C GLU A 276 -10.17 -13.92 -2.58
N PRO A 277 -9.76 -14.30 -3.80
CA PRO A 277 -8.36 -14.49 -4.12
C PRO A 277 -7.51 -13.26 -3.73
N PRO A 278 -6.35 -13.46 -3.08
CA PRO A 278 -5.43 -12.37 -2.76
C PRO A 278 -5.12 -11.47 -3.95
N ARG A 279 -4.99 -10.17 -3.68
CA ARG A 279 -4.53 -9.20 -4.67
C ARG A 279 -3.01 -9.31 -4.84
N LEU A 280 -2.51 -8.69 -5.90
CA LEU A 280 -1.08 -8.61 -6.20
C LEU A 280 -0.29 -7.64 -5.30
N THR A 281 -0.92 -7.15 -4.23
CA THR A 281 -0.26 -6.43 -3.15
C THR A 281 -0.74 -6.94 -1.80
N ILE A 282 0.16 -6.96 -0.81
CA ILE A 282 -0.19 -7.39 0.54
C ILE A 282 -1.24 -6.47 1.18
N GLY A 283 -1.10 -5.14 1.03
CA GLY A 283 -2.04 -4.16 1.58
C GLY A 283 -3.45 -4.35 1.06
N ALA A 284 -3.64 -4.46 -0.26
CA ALA A 284 -4.98 -4.68 -0.81
C ALA A 284 -5.59 -6.03 -0.41
N THR A 285 -4.75 -7.05 -0.15
CA THR A 285 -5.22 -8.34 0.36
C THR A 285 -5.67 -8.25 1.81
N VAL A 286 -4.86 -7.61 2.67
CA VAL A 286 -5.15 -7.47 4.10
C VAL A 286 -6.32 -6.51 4.33
N ALA A 287 -6.44 -5.43 3.55
CA ALA A 287 -7.57 -4.53 3.62
C ALA A 287 -8.91 -5.23 3.30
N ARG A 288 -8.91 -6.18 2.35
CA ARG A 288 -10.09 -7.04 2.13
C ARG A 288 -10.40 -7.93 3.31
N MET A 289 -9.39 -8.54 3.91
CA MET A 289 -9.56 -9.40 5.08
C MET A 289 -10.17 -8.61 6.25
N VAL A 290 -9.72 -7.39 6.51
CA VAL A 290 -10.30 -6.50 7.53
C VAL A 290 -11.75 -6.16 7.17
N ARG A 291 -12.04 -5.80 5.91
CA ARG A 291 -13.40 -5.53 5.43
C ARG A 291 -14.33 -6.73 5.60
N SER A 292 -13.87 -7.95 5.31
CA SER A 292 -14.62 -9.19 5.56
C SER A 292 -14.96 -9.37 7.04
N LYS A 293 -14.07 -8.97 7.95
CA LYS A 293 -14.36 -8.97 9.39
C LYS A 293 -15.36 -7.90 9.81
N LEU A 294 -15.28 -6.71 9.22
CA LEU A 294 -16.28 -5.66 9.45
C LEU A 294 -17.67 -6.06 8.92
N LEU A 295 -17.73 -6.71 7.75
CA LEU A 295 -18.98 -7.28 7.22
C LEU A 295 -19.59 -8.27 8.20
N LYS A 296 -18.78 -9.22 8.69
CA LYS A 296 -19.23 -10.20 9.68
C LYS A 296 -19.69 -9.53 10.99
N PHE A 297 -18.95 -8.54 11.48
CA PHE A 297 -19.29 -7.77 12.68
C PHE A 297 -20.66 -7.07 12.54
N LEU A 298 -20.93 -6.51 11.36
CA LEU A 298 -22.20 -5.83 11.05
C LEU A 298 -23.35 -6.78 10.69
N GLY A 299 -23.12 -8.10 10.63
CA GLY A 299 -24.13 -9.07 10.19
C GLY A 299 -24.47 -8.97 8.69
N LEU A 300 -23.54 -8.46 7.87
CA LEU A 300 -23.71 -8.22 6.44
C LEU A 300 -23.11 -9.34 5.58
N TYR A 301 -23.61 -9.48 4.34
CA TYR A 301 -23.10 -10.45 3.38
C TYR A 301 -22.01 -9.85 2.49
N ALA A 302 -21.23 -10.69 1.79
CA ALA A 302 -20.14 -10.25 0.92
C ALA A 302 -20.56 -9.21 -0.15
N LYS A 303 -21.81 -9.31 -0.65
CA LYS A 303 -22.37 -8.38 -1.63
C LYS A 303 -22.55 -6.95 -1.08
N ASP A 304 -22.67 -6.80 0.25
CA ASP A 304 -22.97 -5.54 0.93
C ASP A 304 -21.70 -4.73 1.27
N LYS A 305 -20.55 -5.07 0.67
CA LYS A 305 -19.26 -4.40 0.89
C LYS A 305 -19.30 -2.87 0.77
N ASN A 306 -20.16 -2.33 -0.09
CA ASN A 306 -20.30 -0.89 -0.29
C ASN A 306 -20.88 -0.19 0.95
N GLN A 307 -21.72 -0.87 1.73
CA GLN A 307 -22.27 -0.33 2.96
C GLN A 307 -21.19 -0.14 4.02
N VAL A 308 -20.27 -1.12 4.15
CA VAL A 308 -19.09 -1.01 5.04
C VAL A 308 -18.18 0.13 4.63
N ILE A 309 -17.95 0.28 3.32
CA ILE A 309 -17.14 1.38 2.76
C ILE A 309 -17.76 2.73 3.13
N GLU A 310 -19.08 2.88 3.02
CA GLU A 310 -19.76 4.12 3.40
C GLU A 310 -19.65 4.40 4.90
N PHE A 311 -19.73 3.38 5.76
CA PHE A 311 -19.53 3.55 7.20
C PHE A 311 -18.11 3.95 7.59
N CYS A 312 -17.09 3.51 6.83
CA CYS A 312 -15.69 3.88 7.09
C CYS A 312 -15.32 5.25 6.50
N ARG A 313 -16.01 5.66 5.44
CA ARG A 313 -15.66 6.81 4.58
C ARG A 313 -15.28 8.07 5.35
N TYR A 314 -16.02 8.44 6.38
CA TYR A 314 -15.86 9.71 7.09
C TYR A 314 -14.59 9.81 7.95
N GLY A 315 -13.93 8.68 8.23
CA GLY A 315 -12.63 8.66 8.89
C GLY A 315 -11.43 8.70 7.93
N THR A 316 -11.65 8.53 6.62
CA THR A 316 -10.58 8.31 5.65
C THR A 316 -9.81 9.59 5.31
N SER A 317 -8.54 9.47 4.92
CA SER A 317 -7.75 10.60 4.38
C SER A 317 -8.43 11.23 3.16
N LYS A 318 -9.01 10.40 2.28
CA LYS A 318 -9.77 10.85 1.09
C LYS A 318 -10.94 11.78 1.46
N HIS A 319 -11.65 11.52 2.55
CA HIS A 319 -12.72 12.39 3.03
C HIS A 319 -12.16 13.77 3.42
N PHE A 320 -11.11 13.82 4.24
CA PHE A 320 -10.52 15.09 4.70
C PHE A 320 -9.86 15.90 3.57
N LYS A 321 -9.28 15.25 2.55
CA LYS A 321 -8.80 15.94 1.35
C LYS A 321 -9.90 16.69 0.59
N GLY A 322 -11.15 16.24 0.71
CA GLY A 322 -12.31 16.93 0.14
C GLY A 322 -12.55 18.34 0.71
N PHE A 323 -11.98 18.67 1.87
CA PHE A 323 -12.16 19.96 2.56
C PHE A 323 -11.11 21.00 2.20
N GLY A 324 -10.64 21.06 0.95
CA GLY A 324 -9.57 21.98 0.51
C GLY A 324 -9.82 23.50 0.73
N LYS A 325 -10.98 23.89 1.27
CA LYS A 325 -11.33 25.28 1.61
C LYS A 325 -11.39 25.56 3.12
N THR A 326 -11.29 24.53 3.98
CA THR A 326 -11.33 24.68 5.44
C THR A 326 -10.13 24.03 6.09
N THR A 327 -9.87 24.34 7.37
CA THR A 327 -8.77 23.75 8.14
C THR A 327 -8.95 22.24 8.37
N ALA A 328 -10.14 21.67 8.11
CA ALA A 328 -10.39 20.23 8.19
C ALA A 328 -9.46 19.42 7.27
N VAL A 329 -8.96 20.01 6.17
CA VAL A 329 -7.99 19.37 5.28
C VAL A 329 -6.72 18.92 5.99
N TYR A 330 -6.32 19.59 7.08
CA TYR A 330 -5.14 19.23 7.86
C TYR A 330 -5.30 17.92 8.64
N ASN A 331 -6.53 17.39 8.77
CA ASN A 331 -6.77 16.07 9.33
C ASN A 331 -6.49 14.93 8.33
N ALA A 332 -6.26 15.23 7.04
CA ALA A 332 -5.98 14.21 6.04
C ALA A 332 -4.63 13.48 6.25
N LYS A 333 -3.72 14.07 7.04
CA LYS A 333 -2.40 13.51 7.33
C LYS A 333 -2.43 12.66 8.60
N VAL A 334 -1.89 11.44 8.47
CA VAL A 334 -1.42 10.66 9.62
C VAL A 334 0.05 10.97 9.87
N ASP A 335 0.38 11.35 11.10
CA ASP A 335 1.76 11.60 11.51
C ASP A 335 2.43 10.28 11.89
N GLY A 336 3.66 10.09 11.40
CA GLY A 336 4.44 8.88 11.64
C GLY A 336 5.04 8.80 13.05
N GLY A 337 6.02 7.91 13.22
CA GLY A 337 6.81 7.80 14.45
C GLY A 337 7.61 9.06 14.77
N ARG A 338 8.19 9.11 15.97
CA ARG A 338 9.10 10.18 16.38
C ARG A 338 10.47 9.95 15.76
N CYS A 339 11.03 10.94 15.07
CA CYS A 339 12.42 10.90 14.63
C CYS A 339 13.14 12.15 15.13
N ARG A 340 14.14 11.99 15.98
CA ARG A 340 14.92 13.12 16.51
C ARG A 340 16.31 12.71 16.95
N ASN A 341 17.32 13.46 16.53
CA ASN A 341 18.63 13.45 17.14
C ASN A 341 18.68 14.45 18.30
N ASN A 342 18.76 13.94 19.52
CA ASN A 342 18.79 14.73 20.75
C ASN A 342 20.22 15.20 21.10
N ARG A 343 21.24 14.65 20.43
CA ARG A 343 22.67 15.00 20.61
C ARG A 343 23.36 15.21 19.26
N PRO A 344 22.93 16.23 18.48
CA PRO A 344 23.37 16.41 17.09
C PRO A 344 24.87 16.67 16.92
N ILE A 345 25.54 17.15 17.97
CA ILE A 345 26.99 17.42 17.96
C ILE A 345 27.85 16.18 18.24
N LEU A 346 27.24 15.07 18.65
CA LEU A 346 27.97 13.84 18.97
C LEU A 346 27.79 12.81 17.85
N SER A 347 28.84 12.62 17.07
CA SER A 347 28.86 11.65 15.96
C SER A 347 29.50 10.30 16.31
N ARG A 348 30.33 10.25 17.38
CA ARG A 348 31.05 9.05 17.82
C ARG A 348 31.15 9.00 19.34
N THR A 349 31.15 7.80 19.90
CA THR A 349 31.37 7.52 21.33
C THR A 349 32.05 6.16 21.48
N ASN A 350 32.99 6.04 22.42
CA ASN A 350 33.67 4.79 22.78
C ASN A 350 33.05 4.14 24.04
N ARG A 351 31.92 4.68 24.50
CA ARG A 351 31.23 4.23 25.70
C ARG A 351 30.26 3.10 25.38
N LEU A 352 29.83 2.35 26.40
CA LEU A 352 28.85 1.29 26.24
C LEU A 352 27.48 1.86 25.83
N ILE A 353 27.00 1.41 24.68
CA ILE A 353 25.69 1.78 24.11
C ILE A 353 24.76 0.59 24.21
N ALA A 354 23.54 0.85 24.67
CA ALA A 354 22.42 -0.07 24.57
C ALA A 354 21.37 0.53 23.64
N ASP A 355 20.63 -0.34 22.94
CA ASP A 355 19.53 0.05 22.07
C ASP A 355 18.23 -0.54 22.60
N ALA A 356 17.29 0.33 22.97
CA ALA A 356 15.98 -0.06 23.47
C ALA A 356 14.95 0.04 22.34
N ASP A 357 14.11 -0.98 22.20
CA ASP A 357 13.07 -1.06 21.17
C ASP A 357 11.72 -1.41 21.80
N ILE A 358 10.66 -0.71 21.38
CA ILE A 358 9.30 -0.98 21.88
C ILE A 358 8.75 -2.24 21.22
N ALA A 359 8.82 -3.36 21.95
CA ALA A 359 8.36 -4.65 21.49
C ALA A 359 6.92 -4.61 20.95
N GLY A 360 6.77 -4.86 19.64
CA GLY A 360 5.47 -4.93 18.98
C GLY A 360 4.71 -3.61 18.97
N CYS A 361 5.41 -2.46 18.96
CA CYS A 361 4.88 -1.10 19.06
C CYS A 361 3.50 -0.91 18.39
N TYR A 362 3.43 -1.07 17.07
CA TYR A 362 2.18 -0.87 16.32
C TYR A 362 1.16 -2.00 16.49
N GLY A 363 1.60 -3.25 16.65
CA GLY A 363 0.70 -4.39 16.87
C GLY A 363 -0.04 -4.30 18.21
N ASN A 364 0.65 -3.86 19.26
CA ASN A 364 0.06 -3.59 20.56
C ASN A 364 -0.82 -2.33 20.54
N GLY A 365 -0.41 -1.29 19.82
CA GLY A 365 -1.24 -0.12 19.55
C GLY A 365 -2.57 -0.51 18.91
N LEU A 366 -2.53 -1.30 17.83
CA LEU A 366 -3.71 -1.84 17.15
C LEU A 366 -4.58 -2.67 18.10
N LYS A 367 -4.00 -3.62 18.85
CA LYS A 367 -4.74 -4.50 19.75
C LYS A 367 -5.60 -3.70 20.75
N ASN A 368 -5.10 -2.56 21.21
CA ASN A 368 -5.76 -1.71 22.18
C ASN A 368 -6.46 -0.49 21.54
N GLN A 369 -6.84 -0.57 20.27
CA GLN A 369 -7.46 0.54 19.54
C GLN A 369 -8.88 0.17 19.12
N ASP A 370 -9.84 1.02 19.49
CA ASP A 370 -11.18 0.95 18.94
C ASP A 370 -11.20 1.52 17.53
N TYR A 371 -11.90 0.82 16.64
CA TYR A 371 -12.13 1.23 15.27
C TYR A 371 -13.58 1.67 15.10
N PRO A 372 -13.84 2.96 14.81
CA PRO A 372 -15.18 3.49 14.69
C PRO A 372 -15.73 3.34 13.27
N LEU A 373 -17.03 3.05 13.18
CA LEU A 373 -17.85 3.03 11.98
C LEU A 373 -18.95 4.10 12.13
N GLY A 374 -19.06 5.02 11.18
CA GLY A 374 -19.97 6.16 11.24
C GLY A 374 -19.25 7.49 11.06
N ARG A 375 -19.93 8.58 11.38
CA ARG A 375 -19.48 9.94 11.05
C ARG A 375 -18.96 10.69 12.29
N PRO A 376 -17.67 11.07 12.35
CA PRO A 376 -17.17 11.93 13.41
C PRO A 376 -17.68 13.37 13.27
N ILE A 377 -17.54 14.16 14.33
CA ILE A 377 -17.71 15.61 14.30
C ILE A 377 -16.36 16.25 13.97
N THR A 378 -16.37 17.25 13.08
CA THR A 378 -15.18 18.06 12.76
C THR A 378 -15.41 19.50 13.17
N VAL A 379 -14.44 20.07 13.89
CA VAL A 379 -14.34 21.49 14.18
C VAL A 379 -13.32 22.10 13.23
N ASP A 380 -13.75 23.01 12.37
CA ASP A 380 -12.92 23.65 11.37
C ASP A 380 -13.25 25.12 11.17
N TYR A 381 -12.39 25.77 10.38
CA TYR A 381 -12.43 27.18 10.08
C TYR A 381 -12.12 27.40 8.59
N PRO A 382 -12.54 28.52 7.98
CA PRO A 382 -12.06 28.90 6.64
C PRO A 382 -10.54 28.90 6.56
N LEU A 383 -9.96 28.21 5.58
CA LEU A 383 -8.51 27.94 5.52
C LEU A 383 -7.65 29.21 5.35
N ARG A 384 -8.15 30.19 4.59
CA ARG A 384 -7.43 31.42 4.21
C ARG A 384 -8.11 32.66 4.79
N SER A 385 -8.35 32.64 6.10
CA SER A 385 -8.95 33.76 6.81
C SER A 385 -8.07 34.16 7.99
N ASP A 386 -7.70 35.43 7.99
CA ASP A 386 -6.95 36.15 9.03
C ASP A 386 -7.81 36.47 10.27
N ILE A 387 -9.13 36.52 10.12
CA ILE A 387 -10.09 36.77 11.19
C ILE A 387 -10.61 35.51 11.89
N ASN A 388 -9.94 34.36 11.72
CA ASN A 388 -10.31 33.12 12.42
C ASN A 388 -10.08 33.25 13.93
N GLU A 389 -11.13 33.10 14.73
CA GLU A 389 -11.03 33.03 16.19
C GLU A 389 -10.94 31.57 16.65
N TYR A 390 -9.71 31.06 16.73
CA TYR A 390 -9.45 29.70 17.21
C TYR A 390 -9.75 29.55 18.71
N LEU A 391 -10.31 28.40 19.10
CA LEU A 391 -10.43 28.06 20.52
C LEU A 391 -9.03 27.79 21.10
N THR A 392 -8.75 28.33 22.29
CA THR A 392 -7.61 27.83 23.06
C THR A 392 -7.87 26.41 23.54
N LEU A 393 -6.81 25.63 23.81
CA LEU A 393 -6.94 24.28 24.34
C LEU A 393 -7.80 24.25 25.61
N ARG A 394 -7.65 25.22 26.51
CA ARG A 394 -8.51 25.36 27.69
C ARG A 394 -9.99 25.49 27.33
N LYS A 395 -10.33 26.40 26.39
CA LYS A 395 -11.72 26.63 25.94
C LYS A 395 -12.28 25.37 25.27
N PHE A 396 -11.48 24.71 24.44
CA PHE A 396 -11.85 23.47 23.77
C PHE A 396 -12.14 22.35 24.77
N LEU A 397 -11.24 22.09 25.72
CA LEU A 397 -11.44 21.06 26.74
C LEU A 397 -12.62 21.40 27.66
N LYS A 398 -12.80 22.67 28.05
CA LYS A 398 -13.98 23.08 28.82
C LYS A 398 -15.29 22.75 28.09
N ARG A 399 -15.31 22.88 26.77
CA ARG A 399 -16.51 22.66 25.94
C ARG A 399 -16.74 21.20 25.59
N TYR A 400 -15.69 20.46 25.23
CA TYR A 400 -15.82 19.15 24.58
C TYR A 400 -15.25 17.98 25.36
N ARG A 401 -14.49 18.17 26.46
CA ARG A 401 -13.78 17.05 27.15
C ARG A 401 -14.68 15.88 27.55
N LYS A 402 -15.97 16.11 27.84
CA LYS A 402 -16.94 15.05 28.15
C LYS A 402 -17.32 14.17 26.95
N GLU A 403 -17.16 14.70 25.74
CA GLU A 403 -17.45 14.01 24.48
C GLU A 403 -16.23 13.30 23.87
N LEU A 404 -15.02 13.63 24.33
CA LEU A 404 -13.78 13.05 23.81
C LEU A 404 -13.55 11.67 24.43
N ILE A 405 -13.47 10.64 23.59
CA ILE A 405 -13.12 9.27 24.00
C ILE A 405 -11.64 9.02 23.65
N PRO A 406 -10.79 8.60 24.61
CA PRO A 406 -9.41 8.20 24.33
C PRO A 406 -9.29 7.28 23.11
N GLY A 407 -8.36 7.57 22.20
CA GLY A 407 -8.17 6.79 20.97
C GLY A 407 -9.11 7.18 19.80
N LEU A 408 -10.14 7.99 20.03
CA LEU A 408 -11.18 8.32 19.04
C LEU A 408 -11.33 9.83 18.80
N TRP A 409 -10.29 10.60 19.14
CA TRP A 409 -10.21 12.02 18.82
C TRP A 409 -8.78 12.44 18.48
N GLN A 410 -8.66 13.56 17.76
CA GLN A 410 -7.41 14.27 17.54
C GLN A 410 -7.65 15.76 17.32
N ALA A 411 -6.64 16.58 17.53
CA ALA A 411 -6.65 17.97 17.10
C ALA A 411 -5.30 18.41 16.55
N ARG A 412 -5.32 19.30 15.56
CA ARG A 412 -4.16 20.04 15.07
C ARG A 412 -4.08 21.37 15.81
N VAL A 413 -2.93 21.65 16.39
CA VAL A 413 -2.72 22.84 17.23
C VAL A 413 -1.51 23.65 16.80
N SER A 414 -1.61 24.96 16.99
CA SER A 414 -0.51 25.90 16.81
C SER A 414 -0.46 26.89 17.98
N VAL A 415 0.69 27.50 18.21
CA VAL A 415 0.74 28.77 18.96
C VAL A 415 0.48 29.95 18.01
N PRO A 416 0.06 31.12 18.50
CA PRO A 416 0.03 32.35 17.68
C PRO A 416 1.38 32.61 17.01
N GLU A 417 1.37 33.15 15.79
CA GLU A 417 2.59 33.39 15.00
C GLU A 417 3.57 34.35 15.69
N ASP A 418 3.04 35.31 16.44
CA ASP A 418 3.78 36.32 17.21
C ASP A 418 4.17 35.85 18.63
N TYR A 419 3.90 34.59 18.98
CA TYR A 419 4.13 34.06 20.32
C TYR A 419 5.18 32.95 20.36
N LEU A 420 6.21 33.15 21.17
CA LEU A 420 7.17 32.11 21.54
C LEU A 420 6.85 31.58 22.95
N LEU A 421 6.83 30.25 23.09
CA LEU A 421 6.69 29.62 24.41
C LEU A 421 7.82 30.08 25.34
N LYS A 422 7.43 30.46 26.55
CA LYS A 422 8.35 30.81 27.63
C LYS A 422 9.08 29.57 28.11
N TYR A 423 8.37 28.46 28.23
CA TYR A 423 8.94 27.18 28.64
C TYR A 423 9.19 26.28 27.43
N PRO A 424 10.41 25.74 27.27
CA PRO A 424 10.74 24.91 26.13
C PRO A 424 10.04 23.54 26.23
N GLN A 425 9.77 22.96 25.06
CA GLN A 425 9.18 21.64 24.89
C GLN A 425 9.80 20.94 23.69
N ASP A 426 9.76 19.61 23.64
CA ASP A 426 10.16 18.87 22.45
C ASP A 426 9.34 17.59 22.25
N PHE A 427 8.14 17.59 22.82
CA PHE A 427 7.14 16.54 22.73
C PHE A 427 6.33 16.69 21.43
N LEU A 428 5.81 17.89 21.19
CA LEU A 428 5.01 18.23 20.02
C LEU A 428 5.89 18.39 18.78
N VAL A 429 5.54 17.61 17.76
CA VAL A 429 6.15 17.64 16.43
C VAL A 429 5.30 18.57 15.57
N SER A 430 5.88 19.67 15.11
CA SER A 430 5.22 20.60 14.20
C SER A 430 5.21 20.04 12.78
N TRP A 431 4.14 20.32 12.04
CA TRP A 431 4.01 20.02 10.63
C TRP A 431 3.77 21.31 9.83
N HIS A 432 4.59 21.50 8.81
CA HIS A 432 4.46 22.55 7.81
C HIS A 432 3.88 21.92 6.55
N PRO A 433 2.59 22.10 6.28
CA PRO A 433 1.90 21.42 5.20
C PRO A 433 2.37 21.91 3.82
N PRO A 434 2.16 21.10 2.76
CA PRO A 434 2.42 21.56 1.39
C PRO A 434 1.47 22.71 1.02
N LYS A 435 1.80 23.45 -0.05
CA LYS A 435 0.99 24.59 -0.54
C LYS A 435 -0.48 24.25 -0.75
N ASN A 436 -0.76 23.01 -1.19
CA ASN A 436 -2.10 22.48 -1.31
C ASN A 436 -2.23 21.15 -0.54
N PRO A 437 -2.70 21.19 0.73
CA PRO A 437 -2.88 19.98 1.54
C PRO A 437 -3.90 19.00 0.97
N ALA A 438 -4.80 19.45 0.08
CA ALA A 438 -5.75 18.58 -0.61
C ALA A 438 -5.06 17.63 -1.61
N ASN A 439 -3.86 18.02 -2.08
CA ASN A 439 -3.05 17.27 -3.03
C ASN A 439 -1.94 16.45 -2.36
N ILE A 440 -1.96 16.29 -1.02
CA ILE A 440 -1.01 15.38 -0.36
C ILE A 440 -1.10 14.05 -1.09
N PRO A 441 -0.01 13.55 -1.69
CA PRO A 441 -0.10 12.37 -2.51
C PRO A 441 -0.42 11.18 -1.63
N THR A 442 -0.97 10.21 -2.29
CA THR A 442 -1.20 8.89 -1.76
C THR A 442 0.04 8.02 -2.13
N ASP A 443 0.45 6.97 -1.39
CA ASP A 443 1.48 5.99 -1.85
C ASP A 443 1.43 5.54 -3.34
N THR A 444 0.30 5.17 -3.95
CA THR A 444 0.08 4.97 -5.41
C THR A 444 0.42 6.17 -6.29
N GLU A 445 0.23 7.40 -5.84
CA GLU A 445 0.75 8.59 -6.57
C GLU A 445 2.26 8.75 -6.35
N LEU A 446 2.78 8.27 -5.22
CA LEU A 446 4.22 8.18 -4.90
C LEU A 446 4.90 6.96 -5.56
N GLU A 447 4.17 6.03 -6.19
CA GLU A 447 4.74 4.87 -6.89
C GLU A 447 5.59 5.26 -8.11
N ASN A 448 5.44 6.51 -8.60
CA ASN A 448 6.09 7.04 -9.80
C ASN A 448 6.97 8.28 -9.55
N ILE A 449 7.11 8.72 -8.30
CA ILE A 449 7.88 9.92 -7.96
C ILE A 449 8.92 9.56 -6.92
N ASP A 450 10.13 10.00 -7.22
CA ASP A 450 11.24 9.98 -6.29
C ASP A 450 10.86 10.87 -5.07
N TRP A 451 10.73 10.21 -3.92
CA TRP A 451 10.77 10.78 -2.56
C TRP A 451 9.55 11.54 -2.01
N PHE A 452 9.38 11.43 -0.68
CA PHE A 452 8.60 12.35 0.13
C PHE A 452 9.23 13.76 0.05
N THR A 453 8.76 14.58 -0.88
CA THR A 453 9.22 15.97 -0.99
C THR A 453 8.44 16.89 -0.05
N GLU A 454 9.09 18.00 0.34
CA GLU A 454 8.44 19.07 1.11
C GLU A 454 7.20 19.60 0.36
N ASP A 455 7.26 19.65 -0.98
CA ASP A 455 6.18 20.15 -1.83
C ASP A 455 4.93 19.26 -1.83
N ASN A 456 5.10 17.96 -1.56
CA ASN A 456 4.04 16.98 -1.67
C ASN A 456 3.43 16.62 -0.30
N ILE A 457 4.25 16.39 0.73
CA ILE A 457 3.76 15.96 2.06
C ILE A 457 4.02 16.97 3.19
N GLY A 458 4.73 18.05 2.88
CA GLY A 458 5.18 19.02 3.87
C GLY A 458 6.37 18.55 4.70
N VAL A 459 6.77 19.36 5.66
CA VAL A 459 7.95 19.15 6.51
C VAL A 459 7.54 18.95 7.95
N THR A 460 8.17 18.03 8.66
CA THR A 460 8.01 17.89 10.11
C THR A 460 9.25 18.37 10.85
N LYS A 461 9.06 19.14 11.91
CA LYS A 461 10.16 19.71 12.72
C LYS A 461 9.77 19.74 14.19
N ILE A 462 10.73 19.49 15.07
CA ILE A 462 10.55 19.60 16.53
C ILE A 462 11.22 20.89 16.98
N TYR A 463 10.40 21.84 17.43
CA TYR A 463 10.86 23.14 17.89
C TYR A 463 10.76 23.26 19.40
N SER A 464 11.73 23.96 20.00
CA SER A 464 11.73 24.17 21.45
C SER A 464 10.66 25.15 21.93
N ARG A 465 10.35 26.19 21.15
CA ARG A 465 9.49 27.31 21.59
C ARG A 465 8.35 27.66 20.63
N GLN A 466 8.21 26.92 19.52
CA GLN A 466 7.21 27.13 18.49
C GLN A 466 6.42 25.84 18.27
N ILE A 467 5.18 25.96 17.81
CA ILE A 467 4.29 24.83 17.53
C ILE A 467 3.44 25.22 16.33
N HIS A 468 3.50 24.42 15.25
CA HIS A 468 2.75 24.64 14.02
C HIS A 468 2.04 23.35 13.62
N LEU A 469 0.71 23.35 13.60
CA LEU A 469 -0.14 22.20 13.23
C LEU A 469 0.32 20.87 13.85
N ALA A 470 0.83 20.93 15.07
CA ALA A 470 1.21 19.76 15.82
C ALA A 470 -0.04 18.98 16.20
N LEU A 471 0.11 17.67 16.30
CA LEU A 471 -1.01 16.79 16.58
C LEU A 471 -1.10 16.50 18.08
N ILE A 472 -2.32 16.60 18.63
CA ILE A 472 -2.62 16.24 20.03
C ILE A 472 -3.77 15.24 20.11
N GLN A 473 -3.70 14.39 21.13
CA GLN A 473 -4.65 13.33 21.49
C GLN A 473 -4.62 13.12 23.01
N GLU A 474 -5.22 12.03 23.48
CA GLU A 474 -5.17 11.63 24.89
C GLU A 474 -3.74 11.49 25.43
N ASP A 475 -2.81 10.92 24.66
CA ASP A 475 -1.40 10.77 25.08
C ASP A 475 -0.73 12.12 25.36
N PHE A 476 -1.10 13.17 24.61
CA PHE A 476 -0.63 14.52 24.89
C PHE A 476 -1.27 15.08 26.17
N LEU A 477 -2.55 14.81 26.42
CA LEU A 477 -3.19 15.23 27.65
C LEU A 477 -2.56 14.54 28.85
N ASP A 478 -2.27 13.24 28.78
CA ASP A 478 -1.56 12.52 29.82
C ASP A 478 -0.19 13.16 30.12
N TRP A 479 0.61 13.42 29.08
CA TRP A 479 1.88 14.15 29.22
C TRP A 479 1.69 15.56 29.83
N LEU A 480 0.69 16.30 29.37
CA LEU A 480 0.37 17.65 29.85
C LEU A 480 -0.03 17.66 31.32
N GLU A 481 -0.73 16.61 31.80
CA GLU A 481 -1.25 16.52 33.16
C GLU A 481 -0.22 15.95 34.15
N ASN A 482 0.61 15.01 33.71
CA ASN A 482 1.51 14.25 34.58
C ASN A 482 3.00 14.64 34.47
N VAL A 483 3.43 15.26 33.36
CA VAL A 483 4.85 15.59 33.12
C VAL A 483 5.11 17.10 33.15
N CYS A 484 4.20 17.91 32.60
CA CYS A 484 4.40 19.36 32.58
C CYS A 484 4.32 19.99 33.98
N THR A 485 5.22 20.95 34.25
CA THR A 485 5.07 21.82 35.42
C THR A 485 3.78 22.63 35.35
N ALA A 486 3.27 23.10 36.49
CA ALA A 486 2.05 23.92 36.53
C ALA A 486 2.12 25.16 35.62
N ARG A 487 3.30 25.77 35.48
CA ARG A 487 3.52 26.95 34.63
C ARG A 487 3.53 26.59 33.15
N GLN A 488 4.22 25.51 32.76
CA GLN A 488 4.18 24.96 31.39
C GLN A 488 2.74 24.58 31.00
N ARG A 489 2.05 23.82 31.86
CA ARG A 489 0.68 23.38 31.63
C ARG A 489 -0.25 24.57 31.43
N LYS A 490 -0.15 25.60 32.28
CA LYS A 490 -0.95 26.83 32.13
C LYS A 490 -0.68 27.52 30.79
N GLU A 491 0.59 27.69 30.42
CA GLU A 491 0.97 28.30 29.14
C GLU A 491 0.38 27.52 27.96
N LEU A 492 0.56 26.20 27.91
CA LEU A 492 0.05 25.36 26.82
C LEU A 492 -1.48 25.39 26.74
N LEU A 493 -2.18 25.32 27.88
CA LEU A 493 -3.65 25.42 27.91
C LEU A 493 -4.17 26.76 27.37
N ASP A 494 -3.44 27.85 27.62
CA ASP A 494 -3.86 29.21 27.28
C ASP A 494 -3.39 29.67 25.89
N LYS A 495 -2.33 29.05 25.36
CA LYS A 495 -1.65 29.49 24.12
C LYS A 495 -1.76 28.53 22.96
N LEU A 496 -2.06 27.24 23.19
CA LEU A 496 -2.37 26.34 22.08
C LEU A 496 -3.74 26.66 21.51
N HIS A 497 -3.78 27.01 20.24
CA HIS A 497 -4.99 27.22 19.45
C HIS A 497 -5.36 25.93 18.71
N ILE A 498 -6.63 25.51 18.82
CA ILE A 498 -7.20 24.39 18.07
C ILE A 498 -7.49 24.88 16.64
N VAL A 499 -6.60 24.55 15.70
CA VAL A 499 -6.75 24.92 14.28
C VAL A 499 -7.81 24.05 13.61
N THR A 500 -7.87 22.78 13.97
CA THR A 500 -8.99 21.87 13.67
C THR A 500 -8.99 20.72 14.67
N ALA A 501 -10.15 20.13 14.91
CA ALA A 501 -10.30 18.91 15.70
C ALA A 501 -11.29 17.97 15.01
N VAL A 502 -11.09 16.67 15.19
CA VAL A 502 -12.04 15.65 14.78
C VAL A 502 -12.19 14.62 15.89
N PHE A 503 -13.42 14.24 16.20
CA PHE A 503 -13.72 13.30 17.27
C PHE A 503 -15.02 12.54 17.01
N TYR A 504 -15.07 11.30 17.48
CA TYR A 504 -16.30 10.53 17.58
C TYR A 504 -16.94 10.82 18.93
N PRO A 505 -18.07 11.54 18.98
CA PRO A 505 -18.62 12.05 20.24
C PRO A 505 -19.22 10.92 21.08
N LYS A 506 -18.90 10.92 22.38
CA LYS A 506 -19.41 9.94 23.34
C LYS A 506 -20.93 9.84 23.37
N SER A 507 -21.61 10.97 23.28
CA SER A 507 -23.08 11.03 23.27
C SER A 507 -23.73 10.37 22.06
N GLU A 508 -23.01 10.17 20.95
CA GLU A 508 -23.54 9.54 19.73
C GLU A 508 -23.14 8.07 19.57
N GLN A 509 -22.38 7.51 20.51
CA GLN A 509 -21.94 6.13 20.46
C GLN A 509 -23.12 5.16 20.63
N CYS A 510 -23.26 4.25 19.67
CA CYS A 510 -24.19 3.13 19.72
C CYS A 510 -23.51 1.93 20.40
N THR A 511 -24.28 1.19 21.18
CA THR A 511 -23.83 0.02 21.96
C THR A 511 -24.04 -1.31 21.22
N SER A 512 -24.85 -1.32 20.16
CA SER A 512 -25.13 -2.51 19.36
C SER A 512 -25.33 -2.16 17.88
N VAL A 513 -25.09 -3.14 17.00
CA VAL A 513 -25.29 -3.00 15.55
C VAL A 513 -26.75 -2.65 15.21
N PRO A 514 -27.78 -3.31 15.77
CA PRO A 514 -29.17 -2.93 15.53
C PRO A 514 -29.46 -1.47 15.89
N GLN A 515 -29.00 -1.01 17.06
CA GLN A 515 -29.16 0.38 17.47
C GLN A 515 -28.48 1.34 16.49
N PHE A 516 -27.27 1.01 16.02
CA PHE A 516 -26.54 1.82 15.04
C PHE A 516 -27.31 1.95 13.72
N LEU A 517 -27.79 0.83 13.18
CA LEU A 517 -28.56 0.82 11.93
C LEU A 517 -29.88 1.59 12.07
N GLU A 518 -30.59 1.40 13.19
CA GLU A 518 -31.83 2.13 13.50
C GLU A 518 -31.59 3.65 13.58
N ARG A 519 -30.50 4.10 14.23
CA ARG A 519 -30.18 5.54 14.31
C ARG A 519 -29.83 6.14 12.95
N LEU A 520 -29.21 5.37 12.05
CA LEU A 520 -28.96 5.82 10.68
C LEU A 520 -30.26 5.95 9.89
N GLU A 521 -31.16 4.97 10.00
CA GLU A 521 -32.43 4.93 9.27
C GLU A 521 -33.44 5.97 9.78
N SER A 522 -33.50 6.17 11.10
CA SER A 522 -34.45 7.08 11.75
C SER A 522 -34.04 8.55 11.74
N HIS A 523 -32.83 8.89 11.28
CA HIS A 523 -32.33 10.26 11.25
C HIS A 523 -33.08 11.14 10.24
N LYS A 524 -33.68 12.24 10.71
CA LYS A 524 -34.48 13.18 9.90
C LYS A 524 -33.92 14.61 9.85
N GLY A 525 -32.62 14.77 10.14
CA GLY A 525 -31.98 16.09 10.17
C GLY A 525 -32.03 16.82 8.81
N LYS A 526 -32.02 18.16 8.84
CA LYS A 526 -32.02 18.99 7.64
C LYS A 526 -30.89 20.00 7.67
N ASN A 527 -30.10 20.03 6.58
CA ASN A 527 -29.09 21.04 6.38
C ASN A 527 -29.73 22.33 5.85
N THR A 528 -29.40 23.48 6.45
CA THR A 528 -29.91 24.77 6.03
C THR A 528 -28.79 25.80 5.92
N THR A 529 -28.93 26.76 5.01
CA THR A 529 -27.99 27.88 4.86
C THR A 529 -28.78 29.18 4.71
N LYS A 530 -28.44 30.20 5.49
CA LYS A 530 -29.07 31.52 5.44
C LYS A 530 -28.03 32.64 5.49
N ALA A 531 -28.16 33.61 4.60
CA ALA A 531 -27.44 34.88 4.69
C ALA A 531 -28.20 35.86 5.61
N LYS A 532 -27.48 36.51 6.54
CA LYS A 532 -27.97 37.67 7.29
C LYS A 532 -27.15 38.88 6.86
N ILE A 533 -27.80 39.83 6.19
CA ILE A 533 -27.17 41.03 5.65
C ILE A 533 -27.61 42.23 6.50
N LYS A 534 -26.65 42.94 7.08
CA LYS A 534 -26.83 44.26 7.69
C LYS A 534 -25.67 45.13 7.21
N THR A 535 -25.88 46.42 6.97
CA THR A 535 -24.84 47.34 6.50
C THR A 535 -23.55 47.18 7.31
N GLY A 536 -22.45 46.83 6.64
CA GLY A 536 -21.14 46.57 7.25
C GLY A 536 -20.99 45.26 8.04
N LYS A 537 -22.03 44.42 8.16
CA LYS A 537 -22.04 43.16 8.93
C LYS A 537 -22.88 42.08 8.23
N SER A 538 -22.33 41.50 7.17
CA SER A 538 -22.92 40.34 6.47
C SER A 538 -22.38 39.03 7.04
N LYS A 539 -23.23 38.02 7.26
CA LYS A 539 -22.80 36.69 7.69
C LYS A 539 -23.62 35.57 7.05
N ILE A 540 -22.98 34.43 6.84
CA ILE A 540 -23.62 33.18 6.42
C ILE A 540 -23.75 32.27 7.65
N ILE A 541 -24.96 31.79 7.92
CA ILE A 541 -25.22 30.78 8.94
C ILE A 541 -25.50 29.48 8.21
N LYS A 542 -24.66 28.47 8.45
CA LYS A 542 -24.87 27.09 8.01
C LYS A 542 -25.25 26.27 9.23
N ILE A 543 -26.31 25.48 9.11
CA ILE A 543 -26.71 24.48 10.10
C ILE A 543 -26.65 23.15 9.38
N GLU A 544 -25.77 22.27 9.84
CA GLU A 544 -25.62 20.91 9.33
C GLU A 544 -26.13 19.96 10.40
N GLN A 545 -27.15 19.16 10.06
CA GLN A 545 -27.79 18.19 10.95
C GLN A 545 -27.60 16.81 10.35
N GLU A 546 -26.35 16.41 10.14
CA GLU A 546 -25.98 15.09 9.65
C GLU A 546 -26.14 14.04 10.76
N CYS A 547 -26.25 12.76 10.39
CA CYS A 547 -26.27 11.69 11.39
C CYS A 547 -24.83 11.42 11.87
N HIS A 548 -24.58 11.68 13.15
CA HIS A 548 -23.30 11.46 13.81
C HIS A 548 -23.28 10.19 14.67
N ALA A 549 -24.32 9.36 14.59
CA ALA A 549 -24.32 8.05 15.22
C ALA A 549 -23.14 7.21 14.70
N TRP A 550 -22.49 6.49 15.62
CA TRP A 550 -21.35 5.64 15.29
C TRP A 550 -21.27 4.45 16.23
N ILE A 551 -20.62 3.37 15.80
CA ILE A 551 -20.34 2.19 16.61
C ILE A 551 -18.85 1.88 16.56
N SER A 552 -18.28 1.37 17.64
CA SER A 552 -16.90 0.85 17.66
C SER A 552 -16.86 -0.66 17.66
N VAL A 553 -15.75 -1.18 17.14
CA VAL A 553 -15.25 -2.52 17.43
C VAL A 553 -13.78 -2.43 17.77
N ASN A 554 -13.34 -3.12 18.82
CA ASN A 554 -11.93 -3.19 19.18
C ASN A 554 -11.16 -3.99 18.12
N MET A 555 -10.04 -3.46 17.61
CA MET A 555 -9.25 -4.13 16.56
C MET A 555 -8.58 -5.43 17.02
N GLY A 556 -8.23 -5.50 18.32
CA GLY A 556 -7.79 -6.71 19.00
C GLY A 556 -8.82 -7.82 18.89
N ASP A 557 -10.04 -7.54 19.34
CA ASP A 557 -11.17 -8.49 19.32
C ASP A 557 -11.64 -8.80 17.90
N LEU A 558 -11.59 -7.80 17.01
CA LEU A 558 -11.99 -7.97 15.62
C LEU A 558 -11.12 -9.03 14.94
N LEU A 559 -9.79 -8.89 14.96
CA LEU A 559 -8.91 -9.87 14.31
C LEU A 559 -7.50 -9.99 14.88
N VAL A 560 -6.91 -8.94 15.47
CA VAL A 560 -5.47 -8.93 15.77
C VAL A 560 -5.10 -9.98 16.82
N THR A 561 -5.93 -10.16 17.86
CA THR A 561 -5.69 -11.19 18.89
C THR A 561 -5.73 -12.60 18.29
N ILE A 562 -6.69 -12.87 17.40
CA ILE A 562 -6.82 -14.18 16.73
C ILE A 562 -5.58 -14.43 15.86
N LEU A 563 -5.16 -13.45 15.04
CA LEU A 563 -3.97 -13.59 14.21
C LEU A 563 -2.68 -13.84 15.02
N LEU A 564 -2.54 -13.19 16.18
CA LEU A 564 -1.41 -13.41 17.09
C LEU A 564 -1.43 -14.82 17.69
N GLN A 565 -2.60 -15.30 18.11
CA GLN A 565 -2.78 -16.64 18.65
C GLN A 565 -2.50 -17.71 17.59
N GLU A 566 -3.01 -17.54 16.37
CA GLU A 566 -2.75 -18.46 15.26
C GLU A 566 -1.27 -18.47 14.88
N ARG A 567 -0.64 -17.30 14.79
CA ARG A 567 0.81 -17.19 14.53
C ARG A 567 1.63 -17.99 15.53
N ALA A 568 1.26 -17.97 16.82
CA ALA A 568 1.98 -18.66 17.89
C ALA A 568 1.98 -20.19 17.73
N LYS A 569 1.02 -20.76 16.99
CA LYS A 569 0.95 -22.20 16.70
C LYS A 569 2.01 -22.67 15.70
N TYR A 570 2.59 -21.76 14.91
CA TYR A 570 3.57 -22.07 13.88
C TYR A 570 4.98 -21.73 14.34
N SER A 571 5.90 -22.70 14.30
CA SER A 571 7.30 -22.49 14.66
C SER A 571 8.04 -21.60 13.65
N LYS A 572 8.89 -20.71 14.17
CA LYS A 572 9.82 -19.91 13.34
C LYS A 572 11.05 -20.70 12.89
N LYS A 573 11.32 -21.83 13.55
CA LYS A 573 12.51 -22.68 13.33
C LYS A 573 12.24 -23.84 12.37
N ASP A 574 11.00 -24.35 12.35
CA ASP A 574 10.59 -25.41 11.43
C ASP A 574 10.35 -24.84 10.02
N PRO A 575 11.11 -25.27 8.98
CA PRO A 575 10.94 -24.79 7.61
C PRO A 575 9.55 -25.00 7.02
N LEU A 576 8.79 -26.03 7.44
CA LEU A 576 7.44 -26.29 6.92
C LEU A 576 6.40 -25.32 7.51
N GLN A 577 6.60 -24.88 8.76
CA GLN A 577 5.68 -24.00 9.48
C GLN A 577 6.04 -22.51 9.34
N LYS A 578 7.33 -22.21 9.17
CA LYS A 578 7.87 -20.85 9.03
C LYS A 578 7.12 -20.00 7.99
N PRO A 579 6.73 -20.50 6.80
CA PRO A 579 5.97 -19.73 5.82
C PRO A 579 4.67 -19.14 6.37
N LEU A 580 3.88 -19.95 7.09
CA LEU A 580 2.64 -19.47 7.71
C LEU A 580 2.93 -18.51 8.86
N ASN A 581 3.94 -18.77 9.71
CA ASN A 581 4.34 -17.82 10.76
C ASN A 581 4.68 -16.43 10.19
N THR A 582 5.48 -16.42 9.11
CA THR A 582 5.87 -15.19 8.40
C THR A 582 4.66 -14.49 7.81
N LEU A 583 3.73 -15.24 7.18
CA LEU A 583 2.54 -14.66 6.57
C LEU A 583 1.61 -14.03 7.62
N TYR A 584 1.37 -14.70 8.76
CA TYR A 584 0.61 -14.09 9.86
C TYR A 584 1.27 -12.81 10.38
N LYS A 585 2.61 -12.82 10.57
CA LYS A 585 3.36 -11.62 10.96
C LYS A 585 3.15 -10.50 9.95
N LEU A 586 3.25 -10.82 8.67
CA LEU A 586 3.07 -9.87 7.58
C LEU A 586 1.67 -9.27 7.60
N CYS A 587 0.62 -10.09 7.73
CA CYS A 587 -0.76 -9.60 7.86
C CYS A 587 -0.94 -8.65 9.04
N ILE A 588 -0.43 -8.99 10.23
CA ILE A 588 -0.52 -8.15 11.43
C ILE A 588 0.13 -6.78 11.21
N ASN A 589 1.34 -6.77 10.63
CA ASN A 589 2.06 -5.54 10.34
C ASN A 589 1.34 -4.69 9.27
N THR A 590 0.76 -5.34 8.27
CA THR A 590 0.05 -4.66 7.18
C THR A 590 -1.26 -4.04 7.63
N ILE A 591 -1.99 -4.62 8.59
CA ILE A 591 -3.22 -4.01 9.12
C ILE A 591 -2.97 -2.56 9.57
N TYR A 592 -1.86 -2.30 10.26
CA TYR A 592 -1.50 -0.95 10.68
C TYR A 592 -1.31 -0.04 9.46
N GLY A 593 -0.53 -0.50 8.48
CA GLY A 593 -0.32 0.20 7.22
C GLY A 593 -1.65 0.55 6.53
N ASP A 594 -2.59 -0.39 6.49
CA ASP A 594 -3.89 -0.17 5.87
C ASP A 594 -4.74 0.88 6.62
N MET A 595 -4.65 0.93 7.96
CA MET A 595 -5.37 1.91 8.77
C MET A 595 -4.85 3.34 8.57
N VAL A 596 -3.54 3.51 8.38
CA VAL A 596 -2.90 4.83 8.24
C VAL A 596 -2.79 5.30 6.78
N SER A 597 -2.95 4.38 5.84
CA SER A 597 -2.73 4.67 4.43
C SER A 597 -3.94 5.36 3.79
N PRO A 598 -3.71 6.37 2.93
CA PRO A 598 -4.80 7.12 2.31
C PRO A 598 -5.56 6.36 1.21
N PHE A 599 -5.14 5.14 0.83
CA PHE A 599 -5.79 4.32 -0.21
C PHE A 599 -7.03 3.60 0.22
N PHE A 600 -6.98 3.08 1.43
CA PHE A 600 -7.92 2.07 1.81
C PHE A 600 -9.18 2.75 2.31
N ASP A 601 -10.30 2.24 1.82
CA ASP A 601 -11.63 2.63 2.25
C ASP A 601 -11.88 2.31 3.73
N ILE A 602 -11.10 1.38 4.29
CA ILE A 602 -11.04 1.06 5.72
C ILE A 602 -10.01 1.89 6.49
N GLY A 603 -9.31 2.81 5.83
CA GLY A 603 -8.34 3.70 6.49
C GLY A 603 -9.08 4.69 7.40
N ASN A 604 -8.49 5.00 8.56
CA ASN A 604 -9.06 5.98 9.47
C ASN A 604 -7.96 6.82 10.10
N VAL A 605 -7.93 8.12 9.75
CA VAL A 605 -6.87 9.04 10.18
C VAL A 605 -6.85 9.22 11.70
N VAL A 606 -8.01 9.18 12.37
CA VAL A 606 -8.11 9.32 13.82
C VAL A 606 -7.50 8.10 14.51
N VAL A 607 -7.89 6.91 14.07
CA VAL A 607 -7.34 5.63 14.54
C VAL A 607 -5.82 5.58 14.32
N GLY A 608 -5.39 5.88 13.10
CA GLY A 608 -3.98 5.87 12.72
C GLY A 608 -3.13 6.81 13.57
N ASN A 609 -3.59 8.03 13.75
CA ASN A 609 -2.90 9.04 14.54
C ASN A 609 -2.86 8.73 16.04
N ASN A 610 -3.88 8.06 16.59
CA ASN A 610 -3.90 7.63 18.00
C ASN A 610 -2.98 6.41 18.23
N ILE A 611 -2.84 5.52 17.25
CA ILE A 611 -1.84 4.45 17.31
C ILE A 611 -0.42 5.05 17.30
N THR A 612 -0.14 5.98 16.39
CA THR A 612 1.18 6.59 16.30
C THR A 612 1.46 7.59 17.44
N ALA A 613 0.44 8.20 18.05
CA ALA A 613 0.60 9.08 19.22
C ALA A 613 1.16 8.33 20.42
N ARG A 614 0.60 7.16 20.73
CA ARG A 614 1.13 6.25 21.77
C ARG A 614 2.59 5.90 21.53
N ALA A 615 2.95 5.55 20.29
CA ALA A 615 4.33 5.27 19.91
C ALA A 615 5.25 6.49 20.13
N ARG A 616 4.84 7.67 19.67
CA ARG A 616 5.60 8.93 19.83
C ARG A 616 5.78 9.29 21.31
N ALA A 617 4.75 9.14 22.13
CA ALA A 617 4.79 9.42 23.55
C ALA A 617 5.74 8.46 24.27
N MET A 618 5.63 7.14 24.02
CA MET A 618 6.55 6.15 24.58
C MET A 618 7.99 6.38 24.14
N ALA A 619 8.22 6.66 22.86
CA ALA A 619 9.56 6.98 22.35
C ALA A 619 10.13 8.23 23.03
N TRP A 620 9.29 9.24 23.28
CA TRP A 620 9.70 10.43 24.05
C TRP A 620 10.04 10.08 25.50
N TYR A 621 9.20 9.30 26.19
CA TYR A 621 9.46 8.85 27.57
C TYR A 621 10.77 8.06 27.65
N MET A 622 11.00 7.15 26.70
CA MET A 622 12.22 6.37 26.57
C MET A 622 13.44 7.28 26.31
N GLU A 623 13.34 8.22 25.37
CA GLU A 623 14.40 9.20 25.06
C GLU A 623 14.80 10.00 26.31
N LYS A 624 13.80 10.51 27.05
CA LYS A 624 14.04 11.36 28.22
C LYS A 624 14.52 10.58 29.42
N GLY A 625 13.92 9.43 29.70
CA GLY A 625 14.27 8.57 30.83
C GLY A 625 15.67 7.96 30.70
N LEU A 626 16.08 7.57 29.48
CA LEU A 626 17.38 6.94 29.24
C LEU A 626 18.46 7.94 28.83
N ASN A 627 18.13 9.23 28.74
CA ASN A 627 19.04 10.26 28.22
C ASN A 627 19.61 9.85 26.85
N GLY A 628 18.71 9.43 25.95
CA GLY A 628 19.01 8.83 24.66
C GLY A 628 19.69 9.78 23.67
N PHE A 629 20.45 9.21 22.74
CA PHE A 629 21.10 9.96 21.65
C PHE A 629 20.09 10.41 20.61
N GLN A 630 19.24 9.47 20.19
CA GLN A 630 18.24 9.68 19.17
C GLN A 630 17.05 8.76 19.38
N THR A 631 15.92 9.14 18.80
CA THR A 631 14.75 8.27 18.63
C THR A 631 14.45 8.11 17.15
N ILE A 632 14.13 6.88 16.74
CA ILE A 632 13.58 6.56 15.42
C ILE A 632 12.41 5.61 15.63
N THR A 633 11.20 6.15 15.54
CA THR A 633 9.94 5.45 15.76
C THR A 633 9.83 4.82 17.15
N ASP A 634 10.27 3.58 17.30
CA ASP A 634 10.20 2.72 18.49
C ASP A 634 11.57 2.42 19.10
N GLY A 635 12.67 2.79 18.42
CA GLY A 635 14.04 2.57 18.86
C GLY A 635 14.68 3.80 19.52
N CYS A 636 15.53 3.55 20.52
CA CYS A 636 16.35 4.57 21.16
C CYS A 636 17.70 4.00 21.64
N ALA A 637 18.78 4.46 21.01
CA ALA A 637 20.13 4.22 21.47
C ALA A 637 20.47 5.16 22.65
N PHE A 638 21.07 4.62 23.71
CA PHE A 638 21.46 5.37 24.90
C PHE A 638 22.76 4.86 25.51
N GLU A 639 23.41 5.70 26.31
CA GLU A 639 24.64 5.36 27.01
C GLU A 639 24.31 4.86 28.42
N VAL A 640 24.66 3.61 28.72
CA VAL A 640 24.29 2.95 29.98
C VAL A 640 24.74 3.75 31.21
N ASN A 641 25.96 4.30 31.16
CA ASN A 641 26.56 5.06 32.28
C ASN A 641 25.91 6.43 32.53
N ARG A 642 25.06 6.92 31.64
CA ARG A 642 24.34 8.21 31.80
C ARG A 642 22.91 8.06 32.29
N VAL A 643 22.41 6.84 32.40
CA VAL A 643 21.07 6.55 32.96
C VAL A 643 21.07 6.72 34.49
N ILE A 644 22.23 6.64 35.15
CA ILE A 644 22.37 6.61 36.62
C ILE A 644 23.16 7.81 37.16
N ARG A 645 22.86 9.03 36.71
CA ARG A 645 23.34 10.25 37.40
C ARG A 645 22.19 11.25 37.49
N VAL A 646 21.45 11.16 38.60
CA VAL A 646 20.64 12.27 39.14
C VAL A 646 21.58 13.21 39.88
#